data_AF-A0A402BBH0-F1
#
_entry.id   AF-A0A402BBH0-F1
#
_cell.length_a   1.000
_cell.length_b   1.000
_cell.length_c   1.000
_cell.angle_alpha   90.00
_cell.angle_beta   90.00
_cell.angle_gamma   90.00
#
_symmetry.space_group_name_H-M   'P 1'
#
loop_
_entity.id
_entity.type
_entity.pdbx_description
1 polymer ?
#
loop_
_entity_poly.entity_id
_entity_poly.type
_entity_poly.pdbx_seq_one_letter_code
_entity_poly.pdbx_strand_id
1 'polypeptide(L)'
;MTEQSQPASSPRARLIFDPQELQYNFGVQHPMDPGRLRAMVDLLGSSELWDANNPQTRLDLRPATLDELGLIHDPAYLAAVQQLSVPAAPTMSPEELEQRRTLEQRYGFGDSDTPAVPNMHEVSAVIAGGSLVALSAVMGLPEGGIFASEEERPLHVFHPQGGLHHAWSDRASGFCVYNDAAVAIAHVLQASEAKILYIDFDAHHGDGVQRAFYDDPRVMTISIHETGRYLFPGSGDVLEMGNGSGRGYSVNVPLEPFTEDDSYIETMDPLLSQLVTAFAPDVIVTEHGCDTHAWDPLTHLSLTMRGITAQIKLAHRLAHTYCSGRWVALGGGGYALYSVVPRAWSILWAEMSGQKVPERLPEDWLERWRPLWEAAVEREKLGQQIMGKELSPQEFPTTFQDRPELFPPQPRRWDINYANRQTVGQVRHFLIPSSIRQAFPLARRHSPLSDLFDLLHLNRSDTPSRIHTLQTERGPVILRDFSPPSLVERLRADKGLCSFARVPEREHQLLLDIARSPDCALTIAHTPSGVIVGQVTIAPADEWWNGVDNLYEVAIEVSSDWRGLNIAKELLTFSLELEAKEDMIFFAIGLSWHWDAEGLGISTFRYRELIKHLFSTQGFVEYSTTEPNVSMELANVLVARIGDRVDQRVSRQFLNHLIRSSGFNTFP
;
A
#
# COMPACT_ATOMS: atom_id res chain seq x y z
N MET A 1 12.92 -25.57 -42.54
CA MET A 1 13.63 -24.97 -41.39
C MET A 1 12.69 -25.07 -40.23
N THR A 2 12.98 -25.97 -39.31
CA THR A 2 12.28 -26.17 -38.04
C THR A 2 12.40 -24.90 -37.20
N GLU A 3 11.28 -24.30 -36.82
CA GLU A 3 11.23 -23.27 -35.77
C GLU A 3 11.84 -23.87 -34.51
N GLN A 4 13.05 -23.40 -34.17
CA GLN A 4 13.61 -23.62 -32.84
C GLN A 4 12.76 -22.81 -31.88
N SER A 5 11.94 -23.51 -31.10
CA SER A 5 11.33 -22.97 -29.89
C SER A 5 12.44 -22.32 -29.05
N GLN A 6 12.31 -21.02 -28.77
CA GLN A 6 13.14 -20.37 -27.76
C GLN A 6 13.03 -21.20 -26.46
N PRO A 7 14.13 -21.49 -25.76
CA PRO A 7 14.06 -22.18 -24.47
C PRO A 7 13.20 -21.33 -23.53
N ALA A 8 12.17 -21.94 -22.94
CA ALA A 8 11.39 -21.29 -21.89
C ALA A 8 12.36 -20.79 -20.82
N SER A 9 12.32 -19.50 -20.49
CA SER A 9 13.14 -18.94 -19.41
C SER A 9 12.84 -19.73 -18.14
N SER A 10 13.88 -20.10 -17.38
CA SER A 10 13.70 -20.74 -16.07
C SER A 10 12.69 -19.95 -15.23
N PRO A 11 11.77 -20.60 -14.51
CA PRO A 11 10.87 -19.89 -13.61
C PRO A 11 11.71 -19.08 -12.61
N ARG A 12 11.47 -17.77 -12.56
CA ARG A 12 12.13 -16.84 -11.61
C ARG A 12 11.41 -16.75 -10.27
N ALA A 13 10.55 -17.73 -9.99
CA ALA A 13 9.83 -17.91 -8.75
C ALA A 13 10.50 -18.97 -7.87
N ARG A 14 10.55 -18.72 -6.56
CA ARG A 14 10.99 -19.68 -5.55
C ARG A 14 9.98 -19.75 -4.42
N LEU A 15 9.85 -20.92 -3.81
CA LEU A 15 9.06 -21.15 -2.62
C LEU A 15 10.00 -21.54 -1.48
N ILE A 16 9.81 -20.93 -0.31
CA ILE A 16 10.48 -21.30 0.94
C ILE A 16 9.53 -22.18 1.74
N PHE A 17 10.00 -23.37 2.12
CA PHE A 17 9.33 -24.23 3.08
C PHE A 17 10.35 -25.20 3.69
N ASP A 18 10.39 -25.24 5.02
CA ASP A 18 11.12 -26.25 5.78
C ASP A 18 10.20 -26.91 6.83
N PRO A 19 10.21 -28.26 6.98
CA PRO A 19 9.41 -28.93 8.00
C PRO A 19 9.63 -28.42 9.44
N GLN A 20 10.76 -27.79 9.76
CA GLN A 20 10.99 -27.15 11.06
C GLN A 20 9.99 -26.05 11.37
N GLU A 21 9.48 -25.36 10.36
CA GLU A 21 8.50 -24.29 10.49
C GLU A 21 7.16 -24.79 11.07
N LEU A 22 6.86 -26.07 10.88
CA LEU A 22 5.66 -26.72 11.45
C LEU A 22 5.71 -26.84 12.98
N GLN A 23 6.85 -26.51 13.61
CA GLN A 23 6.98 -26.42 15.06
C GLN A 23 6.38 -25.12 15.63
N TYR A 24 6.02 -24.15 14.78
CA TYR A 24 5.28 -22.96 15.20
C TYR A 24 3.84 -23.35 15.52
N ASN A 25 3.65 -23.84 16.74
CA ASN A 25 2.45 -24.53 17.15
C ASN A 25 2.12 -24.20 18.61
N PHE A 26 1.00 -23.51 18.81
CA PHE A 26 0.52 -23.10 20.14
C PHE A 26 -0.39 -24.14 20.81
N GLY A 27 -0.59 -25.30 20.17
CA GLY A 27 -1.37 -26.43 20.69
C GLY A 27 -2.73 -26.61 20.02
N VAL A 28 -3.35 -27.77 20.28
CA VAL A 28 -4.53 -28.27 19.55
C VAL A 28 -5.80 -27.43 19.66
N GLN A 29 -5.90 -26.59 20.70
CA GLN A 29 -7.05 -25.71 20.93
C GLN A 29 -6.85 -24.32 20.31
N HIS A 30 -5.63 -23.99 19.90
CA HIS A 30 -5.29 -22.68 19.37
C HIS A 30 -5.65 -22.59 17.88
N PRO A 31 -6.19 -21.44 17.40
CA PRO A 31 -6.62 -21.31 16.00
C PRO A 31 -5.46 -21.33 15.00
N MET A 32 -4.29 -20.81 15.38
CA MET A 32 -3.05 -20.91 14.59
C MET A 32 -2.50 -22.34 14.61
N ASP A 33 -2.85 -23.13 13.59
CA ASP A 33 -2.46 -24.54 13.45
C ASP A 33 -1.57 -24.77 12.20
N PRO A 34 -0.38 -25.40 12.34
CA PRO A 34 0.52 -25.68 11.20
C PRO A 34 -0.05 -26.69 10.19
N GLY A 35 -1.20 -27.31 10.47
CA GLY A 35 -1.95 -28.15 9.53
C GLY A 35 -2.31 -27.44 8.24
N ARG A 36 -2.55 -26.13 8.29
CA ARG A 36 -2.80 -25.30 7.10
C ARG A 36 -1.63 -25.30 6.12
N LEU A 37 -0.39 -25.24 6.65
CA LEU A 37 0.83 -25.27 5.84
C LEU A 37 1.11 -26.67 5.29
N ARG A 38 0.90 -27.73 6.10
CA ARG A 38 1.00 -29.12 5.62
C ARG A 38 0.02 -29.40 4.47
N ALA A 39 -1.23 -28.94 4.61
CA ALA A 39 -2.26 -29.12 3.62
C ALA A 39 -1.97 -28.37 2.32
N MET A 40 -1.39 -27.17 2.42
CA MET A 40 -0.96 -26.38 1.27
C MET A 40 0.18 -27.07 0.51
N VAL A 41 1.26 -27.47 1.20
CA VAL A 41 2.40 -28.15 0.56
C VAL A 41 1.97 -29.43 -0.14
N ASP A 42 1.08 -30.20 0.50
CA ASP A 42 0.53 -31.42 -0.10
C ASP A 42 -0.38 -31.13 -1.29
N LEU A 43 -1.16 -30.03 -1.26
CA LEU A 43 -1.99 -29.62 -2.39
C LEU A 43 -1.15 -29.23 -3.60
N LEU A 44 -0.08 -28.47 -3.36
CA LEU A 44 0.87 -28.08 -4.39
C LEU A 44 1.52 -29.30 -5.06
N GLY A 45 1.96 -30.28 -4.28
CA GLY A 45 2.54 -31.52 -4.79
C GLY A 45 1.54 -32.38 -5.55
N SER A 46 0.35 -32.60 -4.98
CA SER A 46 -0.70 -33.44 -5.59
C SER A 46 -1.30 -32.80 -6.85
N SER A 47 -1.18 -31.47 -6.99
CA SER A 47 -1.61 -30.72 -8.18
C SER A 47 -0.49 -30.54 -9.22
N GLU A 48 0.70 -31.14 -8.99
CA GLU A 48 1.89 -30.99 -9.82
C GLU A 48 2.36 -29.53 -10.00
N LEU A 49 2.01 -28.64 -9.07
CA LEU A 49 2.36 -27.21 -9.12
C LEU A 49 3.74 -26.92 -8.51
N TRP A 50 4.18 -27.73 -7.55
CA TRP A 50 5.49 -27.57 -6.89
C TRP A 50 6.00 -28.89 -6.32
N ASP A 51 7.31 -29.09 -6.39
CA ASP A 51 8.03 -30.20 -5.77
C ASP A 51 9.11 -29.66 -4.83
N ALA A 52 9.04 -30.04 -3.54
CA ALA A 52 9.98 -29.65 -2.51
C ALA A 52 11.43 -30.12 -2.78
N ASN A 53 11.60 -31.11 -3.65
CA ASN A 53 12.90 -31.64 -4.05
C ASN A 53 13.47 -30.95 -5.30
N ASN A 54 12.74 -30.04 -5.93
CA ASN A 54 13.22 -29.32 -7.10
C ASN A 54 14.03 -28.07 -6.67
N PRO A 55 15.37 -28.09 -6.79
CA PRO A 55 16.21 -26.97 -6.37
C PRO A 55 16.02 -25.71 -7.24
N GLN A 56 15.39 -25.83 -8.41
CA GLN A 56 15.12 -24.67 -9.28
C GLN A 56 13.90 -23.86 -8.83
N THR A 57 13.02 -24.42 -8.00
CA THR A 57 11.79 -23.75 -7.53
C THR A 57 11.74 -23.63 -6.01
N ARG A 58 12.74 -24.15 -5.31
CA ARG A 58 12.91 -24.03 -3.87
C ARG A 58 13.98 -23.00 -3.53
N LEU A 59 13.79 -22.26 -2.46
CA LEU A 59 14.82 -21.46 -1.82
C LEU A 59 14.97 -21.94 -0.37
N ASP A 60 16.20 -22.20 0.05
CA ASP A 60 16.49 -22.65 1.40
C ASP A 60 16.45 -21.47 2.36
N LEU A 61 15.92 -21.70 3.56
CA LEU A 61 15.93 -20.74 4.65
C LEU A 61 17.09 -21.01 5.63
N ARG A 62 17.32 -20.06 6.52
CA ARG A 62 18.17 -20.20 7.71
C ARG A 62 17.53 -19.43 8.86
N PRO A 63 17.86 -19.73 10.13
CA PRO A 63 17.46 -18.85 11.22
C PRO A 63 18.09 -17.45 11.08
N ALA A 64 17.31 -16.43 11.41
CA ALA A 64 17.81 -15.09 11.65
C ALA A 64 18.72 -15.08 12.88
N THR A 65 19.83 -14.37 12.79
CA THR A 65 20.75 -14.14 13.91
C THR A 65 20.15 -13.15 14.90
N LEU A 66 20.68 -13.10 16.13
CA LEU A 66 20.24 -12.10 17.11
C LEU A 66 20.52 -10.66 16.65
N ASP A 67 21.58 -10.44 15.88
CA ASP A 67 21.89 -9.11 15.33
C ASP A 67 20.84 -8.69 14.28
N GLU A 68 20.42 -9.62 13.42
CA GLU A 68 19.35 -9.38 12.43
C GLU A 68 17.99 -9.18 13.12
N LEU A 69 17.64 -10.00 14.11
CA LEU A 69 16.42 -9.81 14.90
C LEU A 69 16.45 -8.47 15.67
N GLY A 70 17.62 -8.09 16.16
CA GLY A 70 17.87 -6.85 16.90
C GLY A 70 17.75 -5.56 16.05
N LEU A 71 17.57 -5.67 14.74
CA LEU A 71 17.23 -4.53 13.88
C LEU A 71 15.82 -3.99 14.17
N ILE A 72 14.93 -4.84 14.69
CA ILE A 72 13.53 -4.49 15.03
C ILE A 72 13.23 -4.71 16.51
N HIS A 73 13.71 -5.83 17.07
CA HIS A 73 13.32 -6.27 18.41
C HIS A 73 14.29 -5.80 19.47
N ASP A 74 13.75 -5.32 20.59
CA ASP A 74 14.54 -4.85 21.71
C ASP A 74 15.38 -6.00 22.30
N PRO A 75 16.66 -5.76 22.68
CA PRO A 75 17.50 -6.80 23.26
C PRO A 75 16.89 -7.47 24.51
N ALA A 76 16.13 -6.70 25.30
CA ALA A 76 15.44 -7.22 26.47
C ALA A 76 14.28 -8.15 26.10
N TYR A 77 13.56 -7.85 25.01
CA TYR A 77 12.51 -8.73 24.50
C TYR A 77 13.12 -10.02 23.94
N LEU A 78 14.19 -9.94 23.13
CA LEU A 78 14.89 -11.11 22.61
C LEU A 78 15.35 -12.06 23.72
N ALA A 79 15.97 -11.51 24.79
CA ALA A 79 16.39 -12.30 25.95
C ALA A 79 15.19 -12.96 26.67
N ALA A 80 14.06 -12.26 26.78
CA ALA A 80 12.85 -12.82 27.37
C ALA A 80 12.28 -13.97 26.52
N VAL A 81 12.21 -13.83 25.20
CA VAL A 81 11.77 -14.90 24.30
C VAL A 81 12.65 -16.14 24.45
N GLN A 82 13.98 -15.97 24.47
CA GLN A 82 14.93 -17.08 24.68
C GLN A 82 14.72 -17.76 26.05
N GLN A 83 14.54 -16.99 27.11
CA GLN A 83 14.29 -17.54 28.45
C GLN A 83 12.95 -18.30 28.54
N LEU A 84 11.89 -17.75 27.94
CA LEU A 84 10.56 -18.34 27.94
C LEU A 84 10.44 -19.55 27.01
N SER A 85 11.31 -19.66 26.00
CA SER A 85 11.40 -20.83 25.10
C SER A 85 11.86 -22.09 25.82
N VAL A 86 12.51 -21.97 26.98
CA VAL A 86 12.87 -23.11 27.83
C VAL A 86 11.67 -23.48 28.71
N PRO A 87 11.21 -24.75 28.72
CA PRO A 87 10.14 -25.18 29.61
C PRO A 87 10.45 -24.92 31.08
N ALA A 88 9.43 -24.58 31.88
CA ALA A 88 9.60 -24.46 33.32
C ALA A 88 10.05 -25.80 33.92
N ALA A 89 11.19 -25.79 34.61
CA ALA A 89 11.69 -27.00 35.27
C ALA A 89 10.81 -27.35 36.49
N PRO A 90 10.54 -28.64 36.75
CA PRO A 90 9.79 -29.05 37.95
C PRO A 90 10.43 -28.61 39.28
N THR A 91 11.71 -28.26 39.24
CA THR A 91 12.51 -27.82 40.39
C THR A 91 12.52 -26.32 40.61
N MET A 92 11.84 -25.52 39.77
CA MET A 92 11.78 -24.07 39.94
C MET A 92 11.11 -23.72 41.27
N SER A 93 11.74 -22.84 42.03
CA SER A 93 11.20 -22.26 43.25
C SER A 93 9.95 -21.40 42.96
N PRO A 94 9.09 -21.17 43.97
CA PRO A 94 7.96 -20.26 43.81
C PRO A 94 8.34 -18.85 43.32
N GLU A 95 9.52 -18.36 43.69
CA GLU A 95 10.03 -17.06 43.25
C GLU A 95 10.40 -17.06 41.75
N GLU A 96 11.06 -18.10 41.27
CA GLU A 96 11.42 -18.22 39.84
C GLU A 96 10.17 -18.39 38.95
N LEU A 97 9.14 -19.09 39.44
CA LEU A 97 7.86 -19.21 38.74
C LEU A 97 7.13 -17.86 38.64
N GLU A 98 7.19 -17.05 39.70
CA GLU A 98 6.59 -15.72 39.70
C GLU A 98 7.35 -14.73 38.80
N GLN A 99 8.68 -14.80 38.80
CA GLN A 99 9.52 -14.03 37.88
C GLN A 99 9.22 -14.40 36.42
N ARG A 100 9.04 -15.69 36.13
CA ARG A 100 8.66 -16.16 34.80
C ARG A 100 7.29 -15.60 34.38
N ARG A 101 6.26 -15.69 35.23
CA ARG A 101 4.94 -15.11 34.95
C ARG A 101 4.99 -13.60 34.71
N THR A 102 5.82 -12.90 35.48
CA THR A 102 6.03 -11.46 35.31
C THR A 102 6.64 -11.16 33.93
N LEU A 103 7.60 -11.97 33.47
CA LEU A 103 8.15 -11.85 32.11
C LEU A 103 7.08 -12.16 31.05
N GLU A 104 6.31 -13.23 31.23
CA GLU A 104 5.23 -13.60 30.31
C GLU A 104 4.22 -12.45 30.15
N GLN A 105 3.73 -11.89 31.25
CA GLN A 105 2.81 -10.75 31.21
C GLN A 105 3.42 -9.50 30.58
N ARG A 106 4.68 -9.18 30.91
CA ARG A 106 5.36 -7.98 30.42
C ARG A 106 5.54 -7.99 28.90
N TYR A 107 5.86 -9.16 28.34
CA TYR A 107 6.28 -9.30 26.94
C TYR A 107 5.21 -9.92 26.03
N GLY A 108 3.96 -9.98 26.49
CA GLY A 108 2.81 -10.40 25.67
C GLY A 108 2.57 -11.90 25.60
N PHE A 109 3.19 -12.71 26.47
CA PHE A 109 3.06 -14.18 26.52
C PHE A 109 2.22 -14.73 27.68
N GLY A 110 1.61 -13.86 28.50
CA GLY A 110 0.83 -14.24 29.68
C GLY A 110 -0.46 -14.98 29.32
N ASP A 111 -1.57 -14.67 30.01
CA ASP A 111 -2.92 -15.15 29.63
C ASP A 111 -3.43 -14.45 28.35
N SER A 112 -2.56 -14.32 27.33
CA SER A 112 -2.79 -13.66 26.05
C SER A 112 -3.11 -14.66 24.94
N ASP A 113 -3.37 -14.13 23.75
CA ASP A 113 -3.54 -14.88 22.52
C ASP A 113 -2.24 -15.55 22.02
N THR A 114 -1.07 -15.16 22.52
CA THR A 114 0.24 -15.62 22.03
C THR A 114 1.01 -16.32 23.15
N PRO A 115 0.67 -17.56 23.51
CA PRO A 115 1.25 -18.21 24.67
C PRO A 115 2.74 -18.55 24.47
N ALA A 116 3.53 -18.44 25.55
CA ALA A 116 4.90 -18.95 25.53
C ALA A 116 4.91 -20.47 25.37
N VAL A 117 5.61 -20.96 24.34
CA VAL A 117 5.75 -22.41 24.07
C VAL A 117 7.21 -22.83 23.98
N PRO A 118 7.52 -24.12 24.27
CA PRO A 118 8.87 -24.63 24.13
C PRO A 118 9.45 -24.40 22.73
N ASN A 119 10.71 -24.00 22.66
CA ASN A 119 11.46 -23.74 21.44
C ASN A 119 10.89 -22.62 20.54
N MET A 120 10.05 -21.72 21.09
CA MET A 120 9.45 -20.65 20.28
C MET A 120 10.49 -19.71 19.66
N HIS A 121 11.60 -19.43 20.34
CA HIS A 121 12.70 -18.63 19.80
C HIS A 121 13.27 -19.25 18.53
N GLU A 122 13.62 -20.54 18.59
CA GLU A 122 14.26 -21.26 17.50
C GLU A 122 13.37 -21.27 16.26
N VAL A 123 12.09 -21.63 16.40
CA VAL A 123 11.19 -21.66 15.25
C VAL A 123 10.83 -20.26 14.74
N SER A 124 10.66 -19.28 15.63
CA SER A 124 10.38 -17.89 15.20
C SER A 124 11.57 -17.27 14.49
N ALA A 125 12.80 -17.59 14.90
CA ALA A 125 14.02 -17.15 14.22
C ALA A 125 14.16 -17.79 12.84
N VAL A 126 13.76 -19.06 12.69
CA VAL A 126 13.69 -19.75 11.39
C VAL A 126 12.74 -19.02 10.44
N ILE A 127 11.54 -18.67 10.89
CA ILE A 127 10.55 -17.93 10.09
C ILE A 127 11.08 -16.54 9.73
N ALA A 128 11.60 -15.79 10.71
CA ALA A 128 12.21 -14.48 10.47
C ALA A 128 13.33 -14.53 9.43
N GLY A 129 14.18 -15.54 9.52
CA GLY A 129 15.28 -15.73 8.57
C GLY A 129 14.81 -16.19 7.19
N GLY A 130 13.70 -16.93 7.08
CA GLY A 130 13.05 -17.25 5.79
C GLY A 130 12.63 -15.98 5.04
N SER A 131 11.93 -15.06 5.69
CA SER A 131 11.52 -13.78 5.09
C SER A 131 12.72 -12.89 4.75
N LEU A 132 13.75 -12.87 5.61
CA LEU A 132 15.00 -12.15 5.33
C LEU A 132 15.71 -12.71 4.09
N VAL A 133 15.82 -14.03 3.96
CA VAL A 133 16.40 -14.70 2.79
C VAL A 133 15.58 -14.38 1.55
N ALA A 134 14.25 -14.44 1.62
CA ALA A 134 13.36 -14.15 0.50
C ALA A 134 13.60 -12.74 -0.07
N LEU A 135 13.58 -11.72 0.79
CA LEU A 135 13.76 -10.34 0.37
C LEU A 135 15.19 -10.06 -0.10
N SER A 136 16.19 -10.62 0.60
CA SER A 136 17.59 -10.53 0.20
C SER A 136 17.83 -11.15 -1.18
N ALA A 137 17.19 -12.27 -1.52
CA ALA A 137 17.34 -12.94 -2.81
C ALA A 137 16.79 -12.08 -3.96
N VAL A 138 15.62 -11.48 -3.76
CA VAL A 138 14.99 -10.58 -4.74
C VAL A 138 15.74 -9.24 -4.86
N MET A 139 16.50 -8.85 -3.84
CA MET A 139 17.34 -7.65 -3.85
C MET A 139 18.79 -7.89 -4.27
N GLY A 140 19.21 -9.15 -4.44
CA GLY A 140 20.59 -9.49 -4.81
C GLY A 140 21.60 -9.31 -3.68
N LEU A 141 21.14 -9.40 -2.43
CA LEU A 141 22.01 -9.36 -1.25
C LEU A 141 22.57 -10.76 -0.92
N PRO A 142 23.76 -10.84 -0.30
CA PRO A 142 24.43 -12.13 -0.03
C PRO A 142 23.62 -13.12 0.79
N GLU A 143 22.79 -12.63 1.72
CA GLU A 143 21.96 -13.46 2.59
C GLU A 143 20.87 -14.22 1.82
N GLY A 144 20.51 -13.75 0.63
CA GLY A 144 19.54 -14.37 -0.26
C GLY A 144 20.09 -15.52 -1.11
N GLY A 145 21.38 -15.82 -0.99
CA GLY A 145 22.08 -16.83 -1.77
C GLY A 145 22.86 -16.25 -2.96
N ILE A 146 23.72 -17.09 -3.52
CA ILE A 146 24.59 -16.75 -4.65
C ILE A 146 24.05 -17.44 -5.90
N PHE A 147 23.71 -16.66 -6.91
CA PHE A 147 23.21 -17.13 -8.21
C PHE A 147 24.31 -16.99 -9.27
N ALA A 148 24.36 -17.89 -10.26
CA ALA A 148 25.44 -17.88 -11.25
C ALA A 148 25.38 -16.67 -12.19
N SER A 149 24.18 -16.12 -12.40
CA SER A 149 23.95 -14.89 -13.14
C SER A 149 22.70 -14.15 -12.65
N GLU A 150 22.50 -12.91 -13.11
CA GLU A 150 21.30 -12.14 -12.77
C GLU A 150 20.01 -12.75 -13.34
N GLU A 151 20.10 -13.49 -14.44
CA GLU A 151 18.97 -14.19 -15.03
C GLU A 151 18.48 -15.36 -14.16
N GLU A 152 19.37 -15.94 -13.33
CA GLU A 152 19.03 -17.03 -12.41
C GLU A 152 18.49 -16.53 -11.06
N ARG A 153 18.74 -15.26 -10.72
CA ARG A 153 18.25 -14.67 -9.46
C ARG A 153 16.72 -14.61 -9.46
N PRO A 154 16.05 -15.05 -8.37
CA PRO A 154 14.61 -14.98 -8.29
C PRO A 154 14.14 -13.52 -8.30
N LEU A 155 13.02 -13.30 -8.98
CA LEU A 155 12.26 -12.05 -8.88
C LEU A 155 11.06 -12.22 -7.97
N HIS A 156 10.54 -13.45 -7.87
CA HIS A 156 9.40 -13.80 -7.04
C HIS A 156 9.86 -14.79 -5.96
N VAL A 157 9.57 -14.51 -4.70
CA VAL A 157 9.76 -15.49 -3.62
C VAL A 157 8.51 -15.55 -2.75
N PHE A 158 7.95 -16.74 -2.58
CA PHE A 158 6.83 -17.00 -1.66
C PHE A 158 7.35 -17.67 -0.39
N HIS A 159 7.08 -17.07 0.76
CA HIS A 159 7.35 -17.63 2.08
C HIS A 159 6.04 -17.77 2.88
N PRO A 160 5.37 -18.94 2.80
CA PRO A 160 4.02 -19.12 3.32
C PRO A 160 3.90 -19.08 4.85
N GLN A 161 4.96 -19.39 5.59
CA GLN A 161 4.93 -19.32 7.05
C GLN A 161 5.22 -17.91 7.58
N GLY A 162 5.85 -17.04 6.78
CA GLY A 162 6.06 -15.63 7.11
C GLY A 162 4.76 -14.82 7.13
N GLY A 163 4.88 -13.53 7.41
CA GLY A 163 3.72 -12.62 7.54
C GLY A 163 3.20 -12.50 8.97
N LEU A 164 4.06 -12.70 9.97
CA LEU A 164 3.75 -12.52 11.39
C LEU A 164 3.77 -11.03 11.76
N HIS A 165 2.81 -10.29 11.22
CA HIS A 165 2.82 -8.83 11.15
C HIS A 165 2.49 -8.09 12.46
N HIS A 166 2.01 -8.78 13.51
CA HIS A 166 1.53 -8.15 14.75
C HIS A 166 2.60 -7.97 15.82
N ALA A 167 3.74 -8.66 15.73
CA ALA A 167 4.78 -8.54 16.75
C ALA A 167 5.35 -7.10 16.77
N TRP A 168 5.45 -6.52 17.96
CA TRP A 168 6.07 -5.20 18.19
C TRP A 168 7.54 -5.38 18.56
N SER A 169 8.30 -4.28 18.60
CA SER A 169 9.72 -4.32 19.01
C SER A 169 9.91 -4.88 20.42
N ASP A 170 8.94 -4.67 21.30
CA ASP A 170 9.05 -4.93 22.73
C ASP A 170 8.07 -5.99 23.26
N ARG A 171 7.29 -6.66 22.40
CA ARG A 171 6.34 -7.71 22.83
C ARG A 171 5.78 -8.56 21.69
N ALA A 172 5.36 -9.77 22.06
CA ALA A 172 4.49 -10.62 21.23
C ALA A 172 3.05 -10.07 21.21
N SER A 173 2.32 -10.33 20.12
CA SER A 173 0.94 -9.88 19.93
C SER A 173 0.30 -10.64 18.77
N GLY A 174 -0.99 -10.97 18.83
CA GLY A 174 -1.74 -11.50 17.68
C GLY A 174 -1.11 -12.74 17.05
N PHE A 175 -0.72 -13.71 17.88
CA PHE A 175 -0.03 -14.95 17.50
C PHE A 175 1.39 -14.78 16.97
N CYS A 176 1.94 -13.56 16.99
CA CYS A 176 3.25 -13.24 16.41
C CYS A 176 4.30 -13.05 17.51
N VAL A 177 5.37 -13.85 17.45
CA VAL A 177 6.53 -13.74 18.34
C VAL A 177 7.55 -12.76 17.78
N TYR A 178 8.04 -13.00 16.56
CA TYR A 178 8.92 -12.05 15.86
C TYR A 178 8.26 -11.55 14.59
N ASN A 179 8.43 -10.25 14.33
CA ASN A 179 7.98 -9.63 13.09
C ASN A 179 8.98 -9.94 11.97
N ASP A 180 8.72 -11.01 11.22
CA ASP A 180 9.62 -11.49 10.16
C ASP A 180 9.69 -10.51 8.98
N ALA A 181 8.56 -9.91 8.59
CA ALA A 181 8.48 -8.93 7.53
C ALA A 181 9.32 -7.69 7.88
N ALA A 182 9.16 -7.15 9.09
CA ALA A 182 9.92 -5.98 9.52
C ALA A 182 11.44 -6.28 9.62
N VAL A 183 11.82 -7.46 10.13
CA VAL A 183 13.24 -7.86 10.19
C VAL A 183 13.85 -7.93 8.78
N ALA A 184 13.14 -8.52 7.82
CA ALA A 184 13.60 -8.59 6.43
C ALA A 184 13.76 -7.20 5.80
N ILE A 185 12.76 -6.33 6.00
CA ILE A 185 12.77 -4.95 5.47
C ILE A 185 13.93 -4.16 6.08
N ALA A 186 14.11 -4.19 7.40
CA ALA A 186 15.17 -3.46 8.10
C ALA A 186 16.57 -3.90 7.63
N HIS A 187 16.79 -5.19 7.38
CA HIS A 187 18.04 -5.69 6.82
C HIS A 187 18.37 -5.06 5.46
N VAL A 188 17.39 -5.01 4.54
CA VAL A 188 17.58 -4.40 3.22
C VAL A 188 17.81 -2.88 3.31
N LEU A 189 17.12 -2.20 4.21
CA LEU A 189 17.30 -0.75 4.45
C LEU A 189 18.66 -0.41 5.06
N GLN A 190 19.27 -1.33 5.81
CA GLN A 190 20.63 -1.17 6.33
C GLN A 190 21.68 -1.38 5.22
N ALA A 191 21.39 -2.27 4.27
CA ALA A 191 22.30 -2.62 3.17
C ALA A 191 22.15 -1.73 1.93
N SER A 192 21.08 -0.92 1.82
CA SER A 192 20.75 -0.19 0.60
C SER A 192 19.86 1.05 0.82
N GLU A 193 19.77 1.90 -0.19
CA GLU A 193 18.84 3.06 -0.25
C GLU A 193 17.49 2.71 -0.92
N ALA A 194 17.13 1.42 -0.91
CA ALA A 194 15.92 0.92 -1.56
C ALA A 194 14.65 1.47 -0.89
N LYS A 195 13.63 1.73 -1.70
CA LYS A 195 12.27 1.95 -1.22
C LYS A 195 11.47 0.66 -1.26
N ILE A 196 10.88 0.31 -0.14
CA ILE A 196 10.15 -0.95 0.01
C ILE A 196 8.67 -0.64 0.21
N LEU A 197 7.83 -1.19 -0.65
CA LEU A 197 6.39 -1.13 -0.47
C LEU A 197 5.92 -2.42 0.19
N TYR A 198 5.36 -2.32 1.39
CA TYR A 198 4.69 -3.40 2.10
C TYR A 198 3.18 -3.27 1.92
N ILE A 199 2.52 -4.28 1.35
CA ILE A 199 1.06 -4.33 1.19
C ILE A 199 0.52 -5.48 2.02
N ASP A 200 -0.35 -5.18 2.97
CA ASP A 200 -0.98 -6.12 3.87
C ASP A 200 -2.42 -6.39 3.42
N PHE A 201 -2.71 -7.66 3.10
CA PHE A 201 -4.03 -8.11 2.68
C PHE A 201 -4.74 -8.93 3.75
N ASP A 202 -4.13 -9.13 4.93
CA ASP A 202 -4.78 -9.72 6.09
C ASP A 202 -6.02 -8.90 6.50
N ALA A 203 -7.00 -9.58 7.08
CA ALA A 203 -8.18 -8.90 7.60
C ALA A 203 -7.88 -8.04 8.82
N HIS A 204 -6.80 -8.33 9.56
CA HIS A 204 -6.32 -7.52 10.67
C HIS A 204 -5.33 -6.47 10.19
N HIS A 205 -5.31 -5.31 10.85
CA HIS A 205 -4.32 -4.29 10.55
C HIS A 205 -2.91 -4.79 10.87
N GLY A 206 -1.99 -4.67 9.91
CA GLY A 206 -0.55 -4.96 10.06
C GLY A 206 0.21 -3.98 10.96
N ASP A 207 -0.24 -3.84 12.20
CA ASP A 207 0.17 -2.81 13.16
C ASP A 207 1.64 -2.89 13.56
N GLY A 208 2.21 -4.09 13.70
CA GLY A 208 3.61 -4.28 14.03
C GLY A 208 4.54 -3.78 12.92
N VAL A 209 4.23 -4.08 11.65
CA VAL A 209 5.01 -3.60 10.51
C VAL A 209 4.85 -2.08 10.34
N GLN A 210 3.62 -1.56 10.45
CA GLN A 210 3.38 -0.11 10.43
C GLN A 210 4.21 0.60 11.52
N ARG A 211 4.19 0.08 12.75
CA ARG A 211 4.91 0.69 13.87
C ARG A 211 6.42 0.67 13.67
N ALA A 212 6.96 -0.40 13.08
CA ALA A 212 8.40 -0.54 12.83
C ALA A 212 8.95 0.55 11.90
N PHE A 213 8.14 1.05 10.96
CA PHE A 213 8.57 2.02 9.93
C PHE A 213 7.78 3.33 9.92
N TYR A 214 7.06 3.63 11.01
CA TYR A 214 6.13 4.76 11.09
C TYR A 214 6.78 6.14 10.79
N ASP A 215 8.10 6.23 10.97
CA ASP A 215 8.90 7.45 10.79
C ASP A 215 9.88 7.37 9.58
N ASP A 216 9.97 6.23 8.87
CA ASP A 216 10.93 6.01 7.77
C ASP A 216 10.29 6.23 6.37
N PRO A 217 10.68 7.27 5.61
CA PRO A 217 10.13 7.55 4.28
C PRO A 217 10.52 6.53 3.20
N ARG A 218 11.44 5.60 3.52
CA ARG A 218 11.87 4.55 2.60
C ARG A 218 10.93 3.35 2.60
N VAL A 219 10.01 3.25 3.56
CA VAL A 219 9.00 2.19 3.60
C VAL A 219 7.62 2.81 3.52
N MET A 220 6.80 2.32 2.59
CA MET A 220 5.38 2.58 2.60
C MET A 220 4.67 1.32 3.05
N THR A 221 3.88 1.43 4.12
CA THR A 221 2.97 0.36 4.56
C THR A 221 1.57 0.69 4.06
N ILE A 222 0.93 -0.26 3.38
CA ILE A 222 -0.47 -0.16 2.99
C ILE A 222 -1.21 -1.36 3.57
N SER A 223 -2.20 -1.11 4.41
CA SER A 223 -3.02 -2.16 5.02
C SER A 223 -4.47 -2.00 4.59
N ILE A 224 -5.06 -3.07 4.02
CA ILE A 224 -6.47 -3.13 3.62
C ILE A 224 -7.18 -4.17 4.49
N HIS A 225 -7.59 -3.71 5.67
CA HIS A 225 -8.06 -4.52 6.78
C HIS A 225 -9.49 -4.16 7.17
N GLU A 226 -10.12 -5.01 7.97
CA GLU A 226 -11.36 -4.66 8.66
C GLU A 226 -11.11 -3.60 9.73
N THR A 227 -12.04 -2.66 9.88
CA THR A 227 -11.91 -1.57 10.84
C THR A 227 -11.65 -2.06 12.28
N GLY A 228 -10.62 -1.48 12.91
CA GLY A 228 -10.25 -1.76 14.30
C GLY A 228 -11.33 -1.38 15.33
N ARG A 229 -12.43 -0.74 14.92
CA ARG A 229 -13.59 -0.50 15.79
C ARG A 229 -14.25 -1.79 16.28
N TYR A 230 -14.14 -2.86 15.50
CA TYR A 230 -14.77 -4.15 15.78
C TYR A 230 -13.77 -5.30 15.87
N LEU A 231 -12.62 -5.18 15.21
CA LEU A 231 -11.61 -6.25 15.14
C LEU A 231 -10.30 -5.85 15.83
N PHE A 232 -9.59 -6.86 16.35
CA PHE A 232 -8.18 -6.71 16.72
C PHE A 232 -7.38 -6.16 15.52
N PRO A 233 -6.33 -5.34 15.71
CA PRO A 233 -5.73 -4.87 16.97
C PRO A 233 -6.32 -3.58 17.55
N GLY A 234 -7.36 -3.02 16.94
CA GLY A 234 -7.95 -1.74 17.37
C GLY A 234 -7.24 -0.48 16.85
N SER A 235 -6.22 -0.65 15.99
CA SER A 235 -5.53 0.42 15.28
C SER A 235 -5.82 0.39 13.77
N GLY A 236 -5.13 1.22 12.99
CA GLY A 236 -5.28 1.26 11.53
C GLY A 236 -6.42 2.18 11.09
N ASP A 237 -6.61 3.30 11.79
CA ASP A 237 -7.49 4.39 11.33
C ASP A 237 -6.85 5.16 10.16
N VAL A 238 -7.68 5.76 9.30
CA VAL A 238 -7.23 6.55 8.14
C VAL A 238 -6.30 7.72 8.52
N LEU A 239 -6.35 8.20 9.76
CA LEU A 239 -5.52 9.30 10.25
C LEU A 239 -4.15 8.85 10.81
N GLU A 240 -3.92 7.54 10.96
CA GLU A 240 -2.63 6.96 11.33
C GLU A 240 -1.69 6.92 10.12
N MET A 241 -1.10 8.07 9.78
CA MET A 241 -0.40 8.28 8.50
C MET A 241 1.13 8.29 8.60
N GLY A 242 1.70 7.90 9.74
CA GLY A 242 3.13 8.07 10.03
C GLY A 242 3.45 9.42 10.69
N ASN A 243 4.68 9.56 11.21
CA ASN A 243 5.18 10.82 11.79
C ASN A 243 6.49 11.28 11.13
N GLY A 244 6.83 12.55 11.35
CA GLY A 244 8.09 13.12 10.88
C GLY A 244 8.26 12.95 9.37
N SER A 245 9.39 12.36 8.97
CA SER A 245 9.68 12.01 7.58
C SER A 245 8.82 10.86 7.03
N GLY A 246 8.33 9.96 7.88
CA GLY A 246 7.46 8.84 7.52
C GLY A 246 5.99 9.22 7.31
N ARG A 247 5.60 10.47 7.60
CA ARG A 247 4.24 10.94 7.37
C ARG A 247 3.87 10.90 5.89
N GLY A 248 2.74 10.29 5.58
CA GLY A 248 2.28 10.02 4.22
C GLY A 248 2.64 8.62 3.71
N TYR A 249 3.42 7.85 4.47
CA TYR A 249 3.89 6.53 4.10
C TYR A 249 3.29 5.39 4.93
N SER A 250 2.40 5.68 5.88
CA SER A 250 1.47 4.68 6.44
C SER A 250 0.08 4.91 5.87
N VAL A 251 -0.47 3.91 5.19
CA VAL A 251 -1.75 3.99 4.48
C VAL A 251 -2.68 2.93 5.04
N ASN A 252 -3.73 3.38 5.72
CA ASN A 252 -4.74 2.50 6.29
C ASN A 252 -6.07 2.61 5.56
N VAL A 253 -6.62 1.47 5.16
CA VAL A 253 -7.91 1.36 4.48
C VAL A 253 -8.85 0.51 5.33
N PRO A 254 -9.38 1.04 6.45
CA PRO A 254 -10.30 0.30 7.31
C PRO A 254 -11.64 0.09 6.59
N LEU A 255 -11.95 -1.18 6.32
CA LEU A 255 -13.17 -1.63 5.67
C LEU A 255 -14.25 -1.99 6.69
N GLU A 256 -15.51 -1.84 6.29
CA GLU A 256 -16.63 -2.27 7.10
C GLU A 256 -16.70 -3.82 7.19
N PRO A 257 -17.16 -4.37 8.32
CA PRO A 257 -17.46 -5.80 8.47
C PRO A 257 -18.35 -6.31 7.32
N PHE A 258 -18.13 -7.57 6.91
CA PHE A 258 -18.88 -8.23 5.83
C PHE A 258 -18.70 -7.60 4.44
N THR A 259 -17.59 -6.87 4.22
CA THR A 259 -17.22 -6.41 2.87
C THR A 259 -17.03 -7.61 1.93
N GLU A 260 -17.71 -7.54 0.77
CA GLU A 260 -17.69 -8.57 -0.28
C GLU A 260 -16.70 -8.21 -1.39
N ASP A 261 -16.37 -9.20 -2.23
CA ASP A 261 -15.45 -9.10 -3.36
C ASP A 261 -15.54 -7.81 -4.19
N ASP A 262 -16.72 -7.42 -4.68
CA ASP A 262 -16.85 -6.27 -5.59
C ASP A 262 -16.46 -4.96 -4.90
N SER A 263 -16.83 -4.82 -3.64
CA SER A 263 -16.52 -3.67 -2.79
C SER A 263 -15.03 -3.61 -2.49
N TYR A 264 -14.43 -4.76 -2.14
CA TYR A 264 -13.00 -4.86 -1.87
C TYR A 264 -12.14 -4.59 -3.13
N ILE A 265 -12.56 -5.10 -4.29
CA ILE A 265 -11.85 -4.86 -5.55
C ILE A 265 -11.94 -3.39 -5.95
N GLU A 266 -13.12 -2.78 -5.78
CA GLU A 266 -13.33 -1.35 -6.04
C GLU A 266 -12.47 -0.45 -5.13
N THR A 267 -12.22 -0.85 -3.88
CA THR A 267 -11.39 -0.06 -2.96
C THR A 267 -9.89 -0.18 -3.28
N MET A 268 -9.45 -1.37 -3.68
CA MET A 268 -8.04 -1.72 -3.81
C MET A 268 -7.39 -1.19 -5.11
N ASP A 269 -7.96 -1.51 -6.29
CA ASP A 269 -7.28 -1.32 -7.59
C ASP A 269 -6.91 0.16 -7.88
N PRO A 270 -7.82 1.15 -7.82
CA PRO A 270 -7.49 2.53 -8.14
C PRO A 270 -6.67 3.24 -7.08
N LEU A 271 -6.68 2.74 -5.83
CA LEU A 271 -5.92 3.31 -4.72
C LEU A 271 -4.46 2.87 -4.78
N LEU A 272 -4.22 1.55 -4.90
CA LEU A 272 -2.87 1.00 -4.90
C LEU A 272 -2.04 1.49 -6.09
N SER A 273 -2.61 1.53 -7.31
CA SER A 273 -1.88 2.00 -8.49
C SER A 273 -1.33 3.42 -8.33
N GLN A 274 -2.11 4.30 -7.68
CA GLN A 274 -1.71 5.69 -7.44
C GLN A 274 -0.60 5.80 -6.40
N LEU A 275 -0.77 5.10 -5.28
CA LEU A 275 0.21 5.07 -4.20
C LEU A 275 1.54 4.50 -4.67
N VAL A 276 1.52 3.38 -5.41
CA VAL A 276 2.74 2.76 -5.97
C VAL A 276 3.41 3.70 -6.98
N THR A 277 2.63 4.43 -7.79
CA THR A 277 3.15 5.42 -8.73
C THR A 277 3.87 6.56 -8.00
N ALA A 278 3.24 7.11 -6.97
CA ALA A 278 3.79 8.19 -6.13
C ALA A 278 5.05 7.75 -5.39
N PHE A 279 4.96 6.60 -4.73
CA PHE A 279 6.01 6.09 -3.84
C PHE A 279 7.25 5.64 -4.62
N ALA A 280 7.04 5.06 -5.79
CA ALA A 280 8.07 4.46 -6.63
C ALA A 280 8.98 3.45 -5.90
N PRO A 281 8.43 2.29 -5.48
CA PRO A 281 9.20 1.27 -4.79
C PRO A 281 10.18 0.55 -5.71
N ASP A 282 11.26 0.07 -5.10
CA ASP A 282 12.25 -0.81 -5.72
C ASP A 282 11.80 -2.28 -5.66
N VAL A 283 11.05 -2.66 -4.63
CA VAL A 283 10.50 -4.00 -4.39
C VAL A 283 9.16 -3.91 -3.67
N ILE A 284 8.27 -4.86 -3.96
CA ILE A 284 7.00 -5.04 -3.23
C ILE A 284 7.12 -6.28 -2.33
N VAL A 285 6.77 -6.12 -1.06
CA VAL A 285 6.51 -7.21 -0.12
C VAL A 285 5.00 -7.24 0.11
N THR A 286 4.35 -8.39 -0.07
CA THR A 286 2.94 -8.54 0.23
C THR A 286 2.71 -9.60 1.29
N GLU A 287 1.83 -9.32 2.23
CA GLU A 287 1.25 -10.32 3.12
C GLU A 287 -0.06 -10.80 2.49
N HIS A 288 -0.34 -12.11 2.58
CA HIS A 288 -1.52 -12.74 1.97
C HIS A 288 -2.31 -13.56 3.00
N GLY A 289 -2.74 -12.87 4.06
CA GLY A 289 -3.66 -13.37 5.05
C GLY A 289 -4.95 -13.89 4.39
N CYS A 290 -5.26 -15.16 4.66
CA CYS A 290 -6.44 -15.83 4.12
C CYS A 290 -7.69 -15.63 4.99
N ASP A 291 -7.57 -14.90 6.09
CA ASP A 291 -8.67 -14.63 7.01
C ASP A 291 -9.62 -13.54 6.52
N THR A 292 -9.36 -12.93 5.36
CA THR A 292 -10.35 -12.13 4.63
C THR A 292 -11.51 -12.94 4.05
N HIS A 293 -11.34 -14.27 3.95
CA HIS A 293 -12.32 -15.16 3.35
C HIS A 293 -13.60 -15.30 4.21
N ALA A 294 -14.77 -15.40 3.56
CA ALA A 294 -16.06 -15.49 4.24
C ALA A 294 -16.17 -16.66 5.23
N TRP A 295 -15.52 -17.79 4.93
CA TRP A 295 -15.45 -18.95 5.84
C TRP A 295 -14.45 -18.84 6.99
N ASP A 296 -13.65 -17.77 7.07
CA ASP A 296 -12.74 -17.61 8.18
C ASP A 296 -13.51 -17.44 9.52
N PRO A 297 -13.12 -18.16 10.58
CA PRO A 297 -13.81 -18.12 11.86
C PRO A 297 -13.46 -16.94 12.77
N LEU A 298 -12.44 -16.13 12.46
CA LEU A 298 -11.93 -15.09 13.37
C LEU A 298 -12.21 -13.64 12.93
N THR A 299 -12.76 -13.44 11.74
CA THR A 299 -12.96 -12.11 11.12
C THR A 299 -14.38 -11.98 10.58
N HIS A 300 -14.81 -10.78 10.14
CA HIS A 300 -16.13 -10.58 9.53
C HIS A 300 -16.11 -10.40 8.01
N LEU A 301 -14.96 -10.06 7.41
CA LEU A 301 -14.84 -9.92 5.96
C LEU A 301 -15.37 -11.15 5.22
N SER A 302 -15.92 -10.91 4.02
CA SER A 302 -16.73 -11.87 3.28
C SER A 302 -16.23 -12.04 1.85
N LEU A 303 -14.91 -12.12 1.67
CA LEU A 303 -14.33 -12.40 0.36
C LEU A 303 -14.50 -13.87 -0.01
N THR A 304 -14.54 -14.13 -1.31
CA THR A 304 -14.37 -15.46 -1.89
C THR A 304 -12.97 -15.60 -2.47
N MET A 305 -12.62 -16.77 -2.98
CA MET A 305 -11.43 -17.00 -3.78
C MET A 305 -11.31 -16.03 -4.96
N ARG A 306 -12.42 -15.44 -5.46
CA ARG A 306 -12.38 -14.39 -6.48
C ARG A 306 -11.71 -13.12 -5.94
N GLY A 307 -12.12 -12.63 -4.76
CA GLY A 307 -11.53 -11.47 -4.11
C GLY A 307 -10.05 -11.68 -3.80
N ILE A 308 -9.71 -12.83 -3.20
CA ILE A 308 -8.32 -13.20 -2.89
C ILE A 308 -7.46 -13.31 -4.17
N THR A 309 -8.00 -13.94 -5.22
CA THR A 309 -7.32 -14.00 -6.53
C THR A 309 -7.10 -12.60 -7.12
N ALA A 310 -8.01 -11.65 -6.88
CA ALA A 310 -7.85 -10.28 -7.35
C ALA A 310 -6.70 -9.55 -6.64
N GLN A 311 -6.53 -9.74 -5.33
CA GLN A 311 -5.38 -9.24 -4.55
C GLN A 311 -4.06 -9.76 -5.15
N ILE A 312 -3.97 -11.08 -5.31
CA ILE A 312 -2.80 -11.79 -5.85
C ILE A 312 -2.42 -11.25 -7.24
N LYS A 313 -3.41 -11.15 -8.15
CA LYS A 313 -3.18 -10.64 -9.50
C LYS A 313 -2.78 -9.17 -9.52
N LEU A 314 -3.31 -8.36 -8.60
CA LEU A 314 -2.91 -6.95 -8.51
C LEU A 314 -1.48 -6.83 -8.02
N ALA A 315 -1.08 -7.56 -6.98
CA ALA A 315 0.31 -7.58 -6.49
C ALA A 315 1.29 -7.96 -7.60
N HIS A 316 1.01 -9.03 -8.36
CA HIS A 316 1.81 -9.43 -9.52
C HIS A 316 1.93 -8.27 -10.53
N ARG A 317 0.80 -7.68 -10.95
CA ARG A 317 0.79 -6.56 -11.92
C ARG A 317 1.62 -5.38 -11.42
N LEU A 318 1.45 -4.99 -10.15
CA LEU A 318 2.18 -3.86 -9.57
C LEU A 318 3.69 -4.13 -9.51
N ALA A 319 4.11 -5.31 -9.07
CA ALA A 319 5.53 -5.65 -8.99
C ALA A 319 6.20 -5.68 -10.37
N HIS A 320 5.53 -6.25 -11.38
CA HIS A 320 6.03 -6.25 -12.76
C HIS A 320 6.09 -4.85 -13.37
N THR A 321 5.08 -4.02 -13.11
CA THR A 321 4.98 -2.67 -13.70
C THR A 321 5.98 -1.72 -13.05
N TYR A 322 6.15 -1.77 -11.73
CA TYR A 322 6.85 -0.74 -10.97
C TYR A 322 8.19 -1.19 -10.37
N CYS A 323 8.42 -2.49 -10.21
CA CYS A 323 9.58 -3.03 -9.50
C CYS A 323 10.41 -4.00 -10.36
N SER A 324 10.21 -4.01 -11.68
CA SER A 324 10.86 -4.95 -12.61
C SER A 324 10.64 -6.42 -12.22
N GLY A 325 9.47 -6.72 -11.66
CA GLY A 325 9.07 -8.05 -11.19
C GLY A 325 9.57 -8.41 -9.79
N ARG A 326 10.31 -7.53 -9.08
CA ARG A 326 10.76 -7.82 -7.72
C ARG A 326 9.58 -7.87 -6.73
N TRP A 327 9.25 -9.06 -6.27
CA TRP A 327 8.12 -9.35 -5.39
C TRP A 327 8.46 -10.45 -4.37
N VAL A 328 8.22 -10.16 -3.09
CA VAL A 328 8.15 -11.18 -2.04
C VAL A 328 6.72 -11.29 -1.56
N ALA A 329 6.18 -12.50 -1.54
CA ALA A 329 4.88 -12.79 -0.94
C ALA A 329 5.11 -13.55 0.36
N LEU A 330 4.40 -13.16 1.40
CA LEU A 330 4.35 -13.81 2.71
C LEU A 330 2.96 -14.45 2.90
N GLY A 331 2.84 -15.35 3.87
CA GLY A 331 1.56 -15.94 4.26
C GLY A 331 0.77 -14.99 5.15
N GLY A 332 0.69 -15.36 6.45
CA GLY A 332 0.04 -14.60 7.52
C GLY A 332 -1.21 -15.25 8.11
N GLY A 333 -2.30 -14.49 8.33
CA GLY A 333 -3.54 -14.98 8.93
C GLY A 333 -4.29 -16.01 8.08
N GLY A 334 -5.26 -16.70 8.67
CA GLY A 334 -6.09 -17.69 7.98
C GLY A 334 -6.35 -18.94 8.83
N TYR A 335 -7.61 -19.10 9.23
CA TYR A 335 -8.03 -20.04 10.27
C TYR A 335 -9.13 -20.99 9.80
N ALA A 336 -9.61 -20.83 8.56
CA ALA A 336 -10.27 -21.88 7.79
C ALA A 336 -9.21 -22.83 7.20
N LEU A 337 -8.66 -23.69 8.07
CA LEU A 337 -7.35 -24.33 7.93
C LEU A 337 -7.19 -25.16 6.65
N TYR A 338 -8.22 -25.90 6.28
CA TYR A 338 -8.17 -26.87 5.18
C TYR A 338 -9.06 -26.47 4.00
N SER A 339 -10.12 -25.70 4.25
CA SER A 339 -11.09 -25.30 3.23
C SER A 339 -10.67 -24.05 2.48
N VAL A 340 -9.77 -23.20 3.01
CA VAL A 340 -9.39 -21.92 2.39
C VAL A 340 -7.89 -21.83 2.15
N VAL A 341 -7.09 -21.86 3.21
CA VAL A 341 -5.65 -21.54 3.18
C VAL A 341 -4.88 -22.32 2.09
N PRO A 342 -5.06 -23.66 1.95
CA PRO A 342 -4.33 -24.42 0.94
C PRO A 342 -4.64 -23.96 -0.48
N ARG A 343 -5.92 -23.66 -0.77
CA ARG A 343 -6.37 -23.22 -2.10
C ARG A 343 -5.83 -21.83 -2.43
N ALA A 344 -5.99 -20.88 -1.51
CA ALA A 344 -5.56 -19.49 -1.70
C ALA A 344 -4.05 -19.39 -1.94
N TRP A 345 -3.23 -20.00 -1.09
CA TRP A 345 -1.78 -19.97 -1.24
C TRP A 345 -1.28 -20.79 -2.43
N SER A 346 -2.00 -21.83 -2.85
CA SER A 346 -1.69 -22.53 -4.10
C SER A 346 -2.00 -21.70 -5.35
N ILE A 347 -3.07 -20.88 -5.32
CA ILE A 347 -3.36 -19.89 -6.37
C ILE A 347 -2.27 -18.82 -6.43
N LEU A 348 -1.81 -18.33 -5.27
CA LEU A 348 -0.70 -17.39 -5.17
C LEU A 348 0.58 -17.95 -5.80
N TRP A 349 0.96 -19.17 -5.42
CA TRP A 349 2.12 -19.83 -6.01
C TRP A 349 1.97 -20.01 -7.54
N ALA A 350 0.80 -20.45 -8.01
CA ALA A 350 0.55 -20.64 -9.44
C ALA A 350 0.70 -19.31 -10.20
N GLU A 351 0.14 -18.22 -9.69
CA GLU A 351 0.29 -16.89 -10.29
C GLU A 351 1.76 -16.43 -10.32
N MET A 352 2.50 -16.58 -9.20
CA MET A 352 3.93 -16.21 -9.12
C MET A 352 4.81 -17.02 -10.07
N SER A 353 4.49 -18.30 -10.25
CA SER A 353 5.25 -19.24 -11.09
C SER A 353 4.77 -19.29 -12.55
N GLY A 354 3.74 -18.50 -12.91
CA GLY A 354 3.18 -18.47 -14.27
C GLY A 354 2.41 -19.74 -14.66
N GLN A 355 1.97 -20.51 -13.68
CA GLN A 355 1.21 -21.75 -13.84
C GLN A 355 -0.30 -21.50 -13.75
N LYS A 356 -1.10 -22.47 -14.17
CA LYS A 356 -2.55 -22.46 -13.98
C LYS A 356 -2.93 -23.55 -12.99
N VAL A 357 -3.73 -23.18 -11.99
CA VAL A 357 -4.34 -24.18 -11.10
C VAL A 357 -5.35 -25.04 -11.89
N PRO A 358 -5.48 -26.34 -11.57
CA PRO A 358 -6.54 -27.17 -12.13
C PRO A 358 -7.91 -26.70 -11.63
N GLU A 359 -8.98 -27.06 -12.35
CA GLU A 359 -10.34 -26.69 -11.94
C GLU A 359 -10.75 -27.41 -10.64
N ARG A 360 -10.47 -28.72 -10.58
CA ARG A 360 -10.78 -29.60 -9.44
C ARG A 360 -9.55 -29.84 -8.58
N LEU A 361 -9.79 -30.05 -7.29
CA LEU A 361 -8.77 -30.52 -6.35
C LEU A 361 -8.45 -32.00 -6.62
N PRO A 362 -7.19 -32.45 -6.43
CA PRO A 362 -6.83 -33.85 -6.57
C PRO A 362 -7.62 -34.75 -5.61
N GLU A 363 -8.10 -35.91 -6.09
CA GLU A 363 -8.95 -36.81 -5.28
C GLU A 363 -8.20 -37.40 -4.08
N ASP A 364 -6.91 -37.72 -4.23
CA ASP A 364 -6.06 -38.21 -3.16
C ASP A 364 -5.82 -37.15 -2.07
N TRP A 365 -5.75 -35.88 -2.45
CA TRP A 365 -5.74 -34.77 -1.51
C TRP A 365 -7.07 -34.66 -0.78
N LEU A 366 -8.20 -34.75 -1.49
CA LEU A 366 -9.55 -34.71 -0.90
C LEU A 366 -9.76 -35.83 0.12
N GLU A 367 -9.38 -37.07 -0.21
CA GLU A 367 -9.49 -38.23 0.68
C GLU A 367 -8.68 -38.03 1.98
N ARG A 368 -7.52 -37.38 1.89
CA ARG A 368 -6.61 -37.17 3.02
C ARG A 368 -7.05 -36.05 3.96
N TRP A 369 -7.51 -34.93 3.42
CA TRP A 369 -7.76 -33.71 4.19
C TRP A 369 -9.21 -33.52 4.61
N ARG A 370 -10.18 -34.14 3.92
CA ARG A 370 -11.60 -34.05 4.30
C ARG A 370 -11.86 -34.51 5.74
N PRO A 371 -11.33 -35.65 6.25
CA PRO A 371 -11.58 -36.06 7.63
C PRO A 371 -11.01 -35.09 8.67
N LEU A 372 -9.89 -34.43 8.36
CA LEU A 372 -9.29 -33.41 9.24
C LEU A 372 -10.11 -32.13 9.26
N TRP A 373 -10.68 -31.75 8.11
CA TRP A 373 -11.66 -30.66 8.04
C TRP A 373 -12.94 -31.00 8.80
N GLU A 374 -13.50 -32.21 8.65
CA GLU A 374 -14.68 -32.65 9.41
C GLU A 374 -14.46 -32.58 10.93
N ALA A 375 -13.24 -32.83 11.39
CA ALA A 375 -12.88 -32.69 12.81
C ALA A 375 -12.75 -31.23 13.29
N ALA A 376 -12.46 -30.29 12.38
CA ALA A 376 -12.25 -28.87 12.70
C ALA A 376 -13.50 -28.00 12.44
N VAL A 377 -14.35 -28.38 11.48
CA VAL A 377 -15.40 -27.53 10.91
C VAL A 377 -16.42 -27.05 11.95
N GLU A 378 -16.75 -27.86 12.96
CA GLU A 378 -17.71 -27.45 13.98
C GLU A 378 -17.15 -26.33 14.88
N ARG A 379 -15.84 -26.32 15.14
CA ARG A 379 -15.18 -25.21 15.83
C ARG A 379 -15.10 -23.97 14.93
N GLU A 380 -14.80 -24.15 13.66
CA GLU A 380 -14.78 -23.04 12.68
C GLU A 380 -16.17 -22.39 12.57
N LYS A 381 -17.25 -23.18 12.44
CA LYS A 381 -18.63 -22.68 12.44
C LYS A 381 -19.00 -21.95 13.73
N LEU A 382 -18.55 -22.45 14.89
CA LEU A 382 -18.77 -21.76 16.15
C LEU A 382 -18.07 -20.39 16.17
N GLY A 383 -16.84 -20.31 15.66
CA GLY A 383 -16.14 -19.04 15.47
C GLY A 383 -16.92 -18.09 14.56
N GLN A 384 -17.36 -18.56 13.39
CA GLN A 384 -18.19 -17.78 12.46
C GLN A 384 -19.48 -17.26 13.12
N GLN A 385 -20.17 -18.08 13.94
CA GLN A 385 -21.34 -17.65 14.71
C GLN A 385 -21.02 -16.54 15.72
N ILE A 386 -19.88 -16.63 16.41
CA ILE A 386 -19.42 -15.59 17.34
C ILE A 386 -19.15 -14.28 16.58
N MET A 387 -18.60 -14.37 15.37
CA MET A 387 -18.42 -13.25 14.45
C MET A 387 -19.73 -12.82 13.76
N GLY A 388 -20.89 -13.32 14.20
CA GLY A 388 -22.19 -12.91 13.67
C GLY A 388 -22.45 -13.28 12.20
N LYS A 389 -21.67 -14.21 11.63
CA LYS A 389 -21.87 -14.69 10.26
C LYS A 389 -23.07 -15.63 10.19
N GLU A 390 -23.87 -15.51 9.13
CA GLU A 390 -24.92 -16.49 8.85
C GLU A 390 -24.27 -17.82 8.45
N LEU A 391 -24.68 -18.90 9.11
CA LEU A 391 -24.19 -20.23 8.77
C LEU A 391 -24.79 -20.71 7.45
N SER A 392 -23.98 -20.69 6.40
CA SER A 392 -24.29 -21.43 5.17
C SER A 392 -23.89 -22.91 5.31
N PRO A 393 -24.52 -23.82 4.55
CA PRO A 393 -24.04 -25.20 4.46
C PRO A 393 -22.61 -25.20 3.93
N GLN A 394 -21.64 -25.37 4.83
CA GLN A 394 -20.24 -25.48 4.45
C GLN A 394 -19.96 -26.92 4.01
N GLU A 395 -19.73 -27.09 2.71
CA GLU A 395 -19.23 -28.33 2.14
C GLU A 395 -17.71 -28.24 1.99
N PHE A 396 -17.00 -29.35 2.20
CA PHE A 396 -15.56 -29.37 1.89
C PHE A 396 -15.38 -29.11 0.39
N PRO A 397 -14.59 -28.09 0.00
CA PRO A 397 -14.44 -27.70 -1.39
C PRO A 397 -13.87 -28.85 -2.23
N THR A 398 -14.28 -28.92 -3.50
CA THR A 398 -13.76 -29.89 -4.48
C THR A 398 -13.07 -29.20 -5.67
N THR A 399 -13.03 -27.86 -5.65
CA THR A 399 -12.47 -27.00 -6.69
C THR A 399 -11.56 -25.95 -6.06
N PHE A 400 -10.63 -25.42 -6.86
CA PHE A 400 -9.78 -24.30 -6.43
C PHE A 400 -10.62 -23.04 -6.19
N GLN A 401 -11.54 -22.74 -7.10
CA GLN A 401 -12.47 -21.61 -6.98
C GLN A 401 -13.69 -21.97 -6.16
N ASP A 402 -14.28 -20.96 -5.52
CA ASP A 402 -15.53 -21.11 -4.80
C ASP A 402 -16.74 -21.20 -5.75
N ARG A 403 -17.80 -21.83 -5.25
CA ARG A 403 -19.09 -21.88 -5.93
C ARG A 403 -19.92 -20.66 -5.53
N PRO A 404 -20.29 -19.75 -6.46
CA PRO A 404 -21.01 -18.52 -6.13
C PRO A 404 -22.31 -18.74 -5.36
N GLU A 405 -22.99 -19.87 -5.58
CA GLU A 405 -24.24 -20.20 -4.89
C GLU A 405 -24.11 -20.33 -3.36
N LEU A 406 -22.90 -20.56 -2.84
CA LEU A 406 -22.63 -20.69 -1.40
C LEU A 406 -22.44 -19.34 -0.69
N PHE A 407 -22.33 -18.24 -1.45
CA PHE A 407 -22.03 -16.91 -0.96
C PHE A 407 -23.13 -15.93 -1.41
N PRO A 408 -24.33 -15.99 -0.79
CA PRO A 408 -25.41 -15.08 -1.14
C PRO A 408 -25.05 -13.63 -0.82
N PRO A 409 -25.62 -12.64 -1.55
CA PRO A 409 -25.32 -11.23 -1.32
C PRO A 409 -25.66 -10.76 0.11
N GLN A 410 -24.75 -10.00 0.71
CA GLN A 410 -24.93 -9.45 2.05
C GLN A 410 -26.10 -8.44 2.10
N PRO A 411 -27.04 -8.54 3.07
CA PRO A 411 -28.23 -7.68 3.10
C PRO A 411 -27.94 -6.17 3.16
N ARG A 412 -26.85 -5.78 3.85
CA ARG A 412 -26.41 -4.37 4.01
C ARG A 412 -25.38 -3.92 2.98
N ARG A 413 -25.16 -4.67 1.88
CA ARG A 413 -24.06 -4.44 0.93
C ARG A 413 -24.00 -3.01 0.38
N TRP A 414 -25.13 -2.35 0.16
CA TRP A 414 -25.13 -0.97 -0.36
C TRP A 414 -24.56 0.04 0.63
N ASP A 415 -24.91 -0.09 1.92
CA ASP A 415 -24.40 0.78 2.98
C ASP A 415 -22.90 0.52 3.23
N ILE A 416 -22.51 -0.77 3.23
CA ILE A 416 -21.11 -1.21 3.35
C ILE A 416 -20.27 -0.62 2.20
N ASN A 417 -20.73 -0.78 0.95
CA ASN A 417 -20.04 -0.26 -0.22
C ASN A 417 -19.94 1.27 -0.20
N TYR A 418 -21.00 1.95 0.26
CA TYR A 418 -20.97 3.40 0.41
C TYR A 418 -19.92 3.83 1.44
N ALA A 419 -19.91 3.20 2.62
CA ALA A 419 -18.94 3.50 3.68
C ALA A 419 -17.49 3.25 3.22
N ASN A 420 -17.22 2.11 2.60
CA ASN A 420 -15.90 1.78 2.05
C ASN A 420 -15.43 2.80 1.00
N ARG A 421 -16.32 3.27 0.11
CA ARG A 421 -15.99 4.34 -0.83
C ARG A 421 -15.66 5.65 -0.12
N GLN A 422 -16.36 5.98 0.97
CA GLN A 422 -16.03 7.16 1.77
C GLN A 422 -14.63 7.03 2.40
N THR A 423 -14.29 5.85 2.95
CA THR A 423 -12.94 5.56 3.45
C THR A 423 -11.90 5.79 2.36
N VAL A 424 -12.06 5.18 1.19
CA VAL A 424 -11.12 5.36 0.07
C VAL A 424 -11.03 6.81 -0.37
N GLY A 425 -12.15 7.53 -0.43
CA GLY A 425 -12.19 8.97 -0.72
C GLY A 425 -11.34 9.77 0.27
N GLN A 426 -11.43 9.46 1.56
CA GLN A 426 -10.62 10.09 2.61
C GLN A 426 -9.13 9.76 2.47
N VAL A 427 -8.78 8.47 2.32
CA VAL A 427 -7.39 8.03 2.13
C VAL A 427 -6.77 8.75 0.93
N ARG A 428 -7.47 8.80 -0.20
CA ARG A 428 -7.00 9.50 -1.40
C ARG A 428 -6.82 11.00 -1.17
N HIS A 429 -7.76 11.62 -0.45
CA HIS A 429 -7.71 13.05 -0.16
C HIS A 429 -6.50 13.39 0.73
N PHE A 430 -6.18 12.55 1.71
CA PHE A 430 -5.09 12.78 2.65
C PHE A 430 -3.71 12.45 2.11
N LEU A 431 -3.59 11.35 1.35
CA LEU A 431 -2.28 10.75 1.09
C LEU A 431 -1.82 10.88 -0.37
N ILE A 432 -2.74 11.12 -1.32
CA ILE A 432 -2.39 11.12 -2.74
C ILE A 432 -2.24 12.55 -3.22
N PRO A 433 -1.05 12.96 -3.72
CA PRO A 433 -0.85 14.28 -4.27
C PRO A 433 -1.86 14.60 -5.38
N SER A 434 -2.24 15.87 -5.46
CA SER A 434 -3.27 16.35 -6.38
C SER A 434 -2.93 16.03 -7.82
N SER A 435 -1.69 16.25 -8.26
CA SER A 435 -1.22 15.88 -9.61
C SER A 435 -1.49 14.40 -9.95
N ILE A 436 -1.31 13.50 -8.99
CA ILE A 436 -1.56 12.06 -9.14
C ILE A 436 -3.05 11.76 -9.16
N ARG A 437 -3.85 12.37 -8.28
CA ARG A 437 -5.32 12.20 -8.31
C ARG A 437 -5.91 12.57 -9.68
N GLN A 438 -5.29 13.53 -10.38
CA GLN A 438 -5.75 14.04 -11.67
C GLN A 438 -5.27 13.20 -12.86
N ALA A 439 -4.08 12.63 -12.78
CA ALA A 439 -3.64 11.62 -13.74
C ALA A 439 -4.48 10.34 -13.67
N PHE A 440 -5.07 10.06 -12.50
CA PHE A 440 -5.85 8.86 -12.23
C PHE A 440 -7.23 9.19 -11.59
N PRO A 441 -8.18 9.81 -12.32
CA PRO A 441 -9.48 10.17 -11.77
C PRO A 441 -10.37 8.92 -11.55
N LEU A 442 -11.07 8.84 -10.39
CA LEU A 442 -12.05 7.77 -10.12
C LEU A 442 -13.31 7.87 -10.99
N ALA A 443 -13.74 9.11 -11.25
CA ALA A 443 -14.85 9.42 -12.13
C ALA A 443 -14.54 10.71 -12.89
N ARG A 444 -14.75 10.72 -14.21
CA ARG A 444 -14.64 11.93 -15.01
C ARG A 444 -15.86 12.81 -14.76
N ARG A 445 -15.67 13.96 -14.12
CA ARG A 445 -16.71 14.99 -14.07
C ARG A 445 -16.68 15.79 -15.36
N HIS A 446 -17.84 16.21 -15.86
CA HIS A 446 -17.87 17.25 -16.88
C HIS A 446 -17.28 18.53 -16.28
N SER A 447 -16.03 18.81 -16.63
CA SER A 447 -15.36 20.03 -16.24
C SER A 447 -15.84 21.19 -17.12
N PRO A 448 -16.13 22.38 -16.57
CA PRO A 448 -16.24 23.61 -17.34
C PRO A 448 -14.97 23.92 -18.15
N LEU A 449 -13.81 23.31 -17.82
CA LEU A 449 -12.63 23.37 -18.68
C LEU A 449 -12.84 22.67 -20.02
N SER A 450 -13.68 21.63 -20.11
CA SER A 450 -13.99 21.01 -21.41
C SER A 450 -14.68 22.01 -22.35
N ASP A 451 -15.62 22.79 -21.81
CA ASP A 451 -16.25 23.91 -22.52
C ASP A 451 -15.29 25.12 -22.67
N LEU A 452 -14.31 25.29 -21.78
CA LEU A 452 -13.25 26.30 -21.90
C LEU A 452 -12.28 25.97 -23.06
N PHE A 453 -11.92 24.69 -23.21
CA PHE A 453 -11.20 24.19 -24.37
C PHE A 453 -12.02 24.52 -25.62
N ASP A 454 -13.32 24.21 -25.64
CA ASP A 454 -14.19 24.56 -26.78
C ASP A 454 -14.32 26.08 -27.00
N LEU A 455 -14.35 26.91 -25.95
CA LEU A 455 -14.36 28.39 -26.02
C LEU A 455 -13.03 28.98 -26.51
N LEU A 456 -11.90 28.36 -26.17
CA LEU A 456 -10.57 28.67 -26.71
C LEU A 456 -10.37 28.08 -28.13
N HIS A 457 -11.16 27.08 -28.51
CA HIS A 457 -11.13 26.38 -29.80
C HIS A 457 -12.24 26.83 -30.79
N LEU A 458 -13.04 27.84 -30.44
CA LEU A 458 -14.15 28.35 -31.27
C LEU A 458 -13.71 29.12 -32.53
N ASN A 459 -12.41 29.18 -32.84
CA ASN A 459 -11.94 29.49 -34.18
C ASN A 459 -11.17 28.30 -34.76
N ARG A 460 -11.91 27.48 -35.53
CA ARG A 460 -11.37 26.41 -36.37
C ARG A 460 -10.44 26.98 -37.47
N SER A 461 -9.22 27.32 -37.10
CA SER A 461 -8.06 27.47 -37.98
C SER A 461 -6.80 27.69 -37.12
N ASP A 462 -5.93 26.68 -37.05
CA ASP A 462 -4.51 26.77 -36.67
C ASP A 462 -4.09 27.70 -35.48
N THR A 463 -3.92 27.08 -34.29
CA THR A 463 -2.87 27.29 -33.25
C THR A 463 -2.81 28.56 -32.35
N PRO A 464 -2.00 28.59 -31.26
CA PRO A 464 -1.36 27.49 -30.48
C PRO A 464 -1.39 27.72 -28.95
N SER A 465 -1.09 26.69 -28.16
CA SER A 465 -0.37 26.84 -26.88
C SER A 465 0.58 28.07 -26.89
N ARG A 466 0.40 29.02 -25.95
CA ARG A 466 1.19 30.24 -25.82
C ARG A 466 2.61 29.87 -25.46
N ILE A 467 3.57 30.67 -25.93
CA ILE A 467 5.00 30.47 -25.66
C ILE A 467 5.58 31.76 -25.09
N HIS A 468 6.27 31.64 -23.97
CA HIS A 468 7.06 32.72 -23.37
C HIS A 468 8.49 32.24 -23.13
N THR A 469 9.50 33.06 -23.40
CA THR A 469 10.90 32.70 -23.15
C THR A 469 11.46 33.54 -22.02
N LEU A 470 11.77 32.87 -20.91
CA LEU A 470 12.46 33.45 -19.76
C LEU A 470 13.97 33.33 -19.94
N GLN A 471 14.69 34.44 -19.80
CA GLN A 471 16.15 34.41 -19.75
C GLN A 471 16.60 34.18 -18.31
N THR A 472 17.36 33.09 -18.08
CA THR A 472 17.94 32.78 -16.77
C THR A 472 19.46 32.74 -16.85
N GLU A 473 20.13 32.78 -15.70
CA GLU A 473 21.60 32.64 -15.63
C GLU A 473 22.10 31.30 -16.17
N ARG A 474 21.23 30.27 -16.24
CA ARG A 474 21.54 28.94 -16.80
C ARG A 474 21.15 28.79 -18.28
N GLY A 475 20.70 29.89 -18.90
CA GLY A 475 20.23 29.92 -20.28
C GLY A 475 18.72 30.14 -20.39
N PRO A 476 18.18 30.16 -21.63
CA PRO A 476 16.77 30.39 -21.87
C PRO A 476 15.92 29.20 -21.40
N VAL A 477 14.77 29.50 -20.81
CA VAL A 477 13.72 28.54 -20.43
C VAL A 477 12.44 28.94 -21.18
N ILE A 478 11.82 27.97 -21.85
CA ILE A 478 10.62 28.16 -22.65
C ILE A 478 9.42 27.71 -21.82
N LEU A 479 8.51 28.63 -21.51
CA LEU A 479 7.24 28.35 -20.89
C LEU A 479 6.19 28.11 -21.96
N ARG A 480 5.40 27.06 -21.78
CA ARG A 480 4.38 26.65 -22.74
C ARG A 480 3.13 26.13 -22.04
N ASP A 481 2.01 26.82 -22.22
CA ASP A 481 0.73 26.47 -21.59
C ASP A 481 -0.07 25.49 -22.45
N PHE A 482 -1.11 24.86 -21.88
CA PHE A 482 -1.93 23.84 -22.54
C PHE A 482 -1.08 22.86 -23.36
N SER A 483 -0.02 22.35 -22.73
CA SER A 483 1.00 21.55 -23.37
C SER A 483 0.40 20.23 -23.87
N PRO A 484 0.38 19.97 -25.20
CA PRO A 484 -0.25 18.79 -25.74
C PRO A 484 0.58 17.54 -25.44
N PRO A 485 -0.02 16.33 -25.39
CA PRO A 485 0.69 15.07 -25.17
C PRO A 485 1.89 14.89 -26.10
N SER A 486 1.72 15.24 -27.39
CA SER A 486 2.79 15.13 -28.39
C SER A 486 4.02 15.99 -28.10
N LEU A 487 3.87 17.11 -27.38
CA LEU A 487 5.00 17.91 -26.92
C LEU A 487 5.69 17.20 -25.77
N VAL A 488 4.94 16.80 -24.75
CA VAL A 488 5.47 16.14 -23.55
C VAL A 488 6.23 14.87 -23.93
N GLU A 489 5.71 14.05 -24.85
CA GLU A 489 6.36 12.83 -25.36
C GLU A 489 7.77 13.05 -25.92
N ARG A 490 8.07 14.26 -26.44
CA ARG A 490 9.40 14.59 -27.00
C ARG A 490 10.37 15.18 -25.97
N LEU A 491 9.87 15.54 -24.80
CA LEU A 491 10.65 16.14 -23.73
C LEU A 491 11.08 15.08 -22.71
N ARG A 492 11.95 15.46 -21.78
CA ARG A 492 12.40 14.61 -20.67
C ARG A 492 12.33 15.40 -19.38
N ALA A 493 11.86 14.80 -18.28
CA ALA A 493 11.90 15.48 -16.98
C ALA A 493 13.35 15.64 -16.50
N ASP A 494 13.64 16.78 -15.89
CA ASP A 494 14.91 17.02 -15.20
C ASP A 494 15.03 16.13 -13.95
N LYS A 495 16.25 15.75 -13.58
CA LYS A 495 16.52 14.89 -12.42
C LYS A 495 16.12 15.48 -11.07
N GLY A 496 15.93 16.79 -10.99
CA GLY A 496 15.46 17.48 -9.79
C GLY A 496 13.95 17.66 -9.70
N LEU A 497 13.20 17.20 -10.71
CA LEU A 497 11.72 17.22 -10.76
C LEU A 497 11.21 15.88 -10.22
N CYS A 498 11.01 15.80 -8.91
CA CYS A 498 10.80 14.56 -8.17
C CYS A 498 9.77 14.70 -7.03
N SER A 499 9.08 15.83 -6.90
CA SER A 499 8.16 16.08 -5.78
C SER A 499 6.89 15.24 -5.84
N PHE A 500 6.47 14.81 -7.03
CA PHE A 500 5.27 13.98 -7.20
C PHE A 500 5.59 12.55 -7.60
N ALA A 501 6.61 12.34 -8.44
CA ALA A 501 7.16 11.04 -8.75
C ALA A 501 8.67 11.05 -8.60
N ARG A 502 9.20 10.22 -7.69
CA ARG A 502 10.62 10.17 -7.27
C ARG A 502 11.64 10.11 -8.42
N VAL A 503 11.29 9.52 -9.57
CA VAL A 503 12.21 9.35 -10.71
C VAL A 503 11.72 10.10 -11.95
N PRO A 504 12.63 10.70 -12.74
CA PRO A 504 12.25 11.56 -13.87
C PRO A 504 11.39 10.87 -14.92
N GLU A 505 11.60 9.58 -15.17
CA GLU A 505 10.82 8.81 -16.12
C GLU A 505 9.35 8.68 -15.68
N ARG A 506 9.10 8.58 -14.38
CA ARG A 506 7.75 8.51 -13.81
C ARG A 506 7.10 9.88 -13.74
N GLU A 507 7.88 10.91 -13.40
CA GLU A 507 7.40 12.30 -13.45
C GLU A 507 6.99 12.66 -14.89
N HIS A 508 7.80 12.28 -15.88
CA HIS A 508 7.47 12.44 -17.29
C HIS A 508 6.16 11.73 -17.67
N GLN A 509 5.98 10.47 -17.25
CA GLN A 509 4.76 9.72 -17.50
C GLN A 509 3.54 10.37 -16.83
N LEU A 510 3.68 10.85 -15.59
CA LEU A 510 2.63 11.58 -14.87
C LEU A 510 2.20 12.84 -15.64
N LEU A 511 3.16 13.65 -16.09
CA LEU A 511 2.90 14.85 -16.89
C LEU A 511 2.24 14.51 -18.23
N LEU A 512 2.63 13.39 -18.85
CA LEU A 512 2.02 12.92 -20.08
C LEU A 512 0.55 12.52 -19.89
N ASP A 513 0.23 11.86 -18.78
CA ASP A 513 -1.14 11.47 -18.47
C ASP A 513 -2.01 12.68 -18.08
N ILE A 514 -1.44 13.66 -17.37
CA ILE A 514 -2.10 14.96 -17.14
C ILE A 514 -2.36 15.68 -18.47
N ALA A 515 -1.40 15.71 -19.39
CA ALA A 515 -1.56 16.32 -20.72
C ALA A 515 -2.63 15.64 -21.58
N ARG A 516 -2.88 14.34 -21.35
CA ARG A 516 -3.94 13.56 -22.03
C ARG A 516 -5.31 13.77 -21.40
N SER A 517 -5.37 14.29 -20.18
CA SER A 517 -6.63 14.55 -19.49
C SER A 517 -7.33 15.76 -20.12
N PRO A 518 -8.58 15.61 -20.61
CA PRO A 518 -9.33 16.72 -21.19
C PRO A 518 -9.77 17.76 -20.15
N ASP A 519 -9.68 17.41 -18.86
CA ASP A 519 -10.15 18.22 -17.75
C ASP A 519 -9.02 19.01 -17.08
N CYS A 520 -7.77 18.82 -17.50
CA CYS A 520 -6.58 19.45 -16.90
C CYS A 520 -5.93 20.43 -17.87
N ALA A 521 -5.35 21.50 -17.33
CA ALA A 521 -4.44 22.38 -18.06
C ALA A 521 -3.02 22.21 -17.51
N LEU A 522 -2.11 21.77 -18.39
CA LEU A 522 -0.69 21.62 -18.07
C LEU A 522 0.13 22.72 -18.72
N THR A 523 0.86 23.48 -17.90
CA THR A 523 1.90 24.41 -18.35
C THR A 523 3.26 23.85 -17.97
N ILE A 524 4.19 23.80 -18.92
CA ILE A 524 5.55 23.31 -18.69
C ILE A 524 6.58 24.41 -18.93
N ALA A 525 7.65 24.41 -18.13
CA ALA A 525 8.89 25.11 -18.39
C ALA A 525 9.91 24.09 -18.91
N HIS A 526 10.47 24.32 -20.10
CA HIS A 526 11.49 23.43 -20.64
C HIS A 526 12.66 24.18 -21.28
N THR A 527 13.85 23.56 -21.27
CA THR A 527 15.02 24.08 -21.96
C THR A 527 14.87 23.90 -23.48
N PRO A 528 15.63 24.64 -24.31
CA PRO A 528 15.72 24.38 -25.75
C PRO A 528 16.22 22.97 -26.10
N SER A 529 16.98 22.34 -25.20
CA SER A 529 17.45 20.96 -25.35
C SER A 529 16.39 19.90 -25.06
N GLY A 530 15.18 20.32 -24.64
CA GLY A 530 14.05 19.42 -24.42
C GLY A 530 13.93 18.85 -23.01
N VAL A 531 14.49 19.53 -22.00
CA VAL A 531 14.41 19.12 -20.59
C VAL A 531 13.34 19.93 -19.88
N ILE A 532 12.35 19.28 -19.25
CA ILE A 532 11.31 19.90 -18.42
C ILE A 532 11.91 20.25 -17.06
N VAL A 533 11.89 21.52 -16.70
CA VAL A 533 12.53 22.07 -15.48
C VAL A 533 11.51 22.61 -14.48
N GLY A 534 10.24 22.63 -14.84
CA GLY A 534 9.13 22.99 -13.95
C GLY A 534 7.79 22.84 -14.65
N GLN A 535 6.72 22.82 -13.85
CA GLN A 535 5.36 22.65 -14.33
C GLN A 535 4.35 23.36 -13.42
N VAL A 536 3.22 23.74 -14.01
CA VAL A 536 1.99 24.11 -13.30
C VAL A 536 0.86 23.26 -13.87
N THR A 537 0.13 22.61 -12.98
CA THR A 537 -1.07 21.85 -13.31
C THR A 537 -2.27 22.54 -12.69
N ILE A 538 -3.29 22.80 -13.50
CA ILE A 538 -4.60 23.26 -13.06
C ILE A 538 -5.59 22.14 -13.34
N ALA A 539 -6.31 21.70 -12.32
CA ALA A 539 -7.23 20.58 -12.44
C ALA A 539 -8.49 20.75 -11.58
N PRO A 540 -9.62 20.09 -11.88
CA PRO A 540 -10.85 20.25 -11.11
C PRO A 540 -10.67 19.76 -9.67
N ALA A 541 -11.32 20.42 -8.72
CA ALA A 541 -11.30 19.97 -7.33
C ALA A 541 -11.84 18.54 -7.17
N ASP A 542 -11.28 17.79 -6.22
CA ASP A 542 -11.67 16.42 -5.94
C ASP A 542 -13.04 16.31 -5.24
N GLU A 543 -13.41 15.09 -4.85
CA GLU A 543 -14.70 14.81 -4.25
C GLU A 543 -14.93 15.47 -2.88
N TRP A 544 -13.85 15.90 -2.20
CA TRP A 544 -13.98 16.62 -0.94
C TRP A 544 -14.77 17.91 -1.13
N TRP A 545 -14.56 18.58 -2.27
CA TRP A 545 -15.13 19.88 -2.60
C TRP A 545 -16.48 19.83 -3.34
N ASN A 546 -17.20 18.71 -3.24
CA ASN A 546 -18.48 18.51 -3.91
C ASN A 546 -19.49 19.63 -3.63
N GLY A 547 -20.14 20.10 -4.69
CA GLY A 547 -21.16 21.15 -4.64
C GLY A 547 -20.62 22.57 -4.76
N VAL A 548 -19.32 22.75 -5.01
CA VAL A 548 -18.72 24.03 -5.40
C VAL A 548 -18.39 23.98 -6.89
N ASP A 549 -19.13 24.73 -7.69
CA ASP A 549 -18.92 24.81 -9.13
C ASP A 549 -17.67 25.65 -9.47
N ASN A 550 -17.03 25.38 -10.63
CA ASN A 550 -15.86 26.13 -11.12
C ASN A 550 -14.67 26.25 -10.14
N LEU A 551 -14.46 25.23 -9.30
CA LEU A 551 -13.35 25.15 -8.36
C LEU A 551 -12.21 24.29 -8.90
N TYR A 552 -11.00 24.85 -8.93
CA TYR A 552 -9.81 24.21 -9.49
C TYR A 552 -8.64 24.26 -8.52
N GLU A 553 -7.91 23.16 -8.46
CA GLU A 553 -6.66 23.05 -7.71
C GLU A 553 -5.46 23.39 -8.59
N VAL A 554 -4.51 24.14 -8.04
CA VAL A 554 -3.26 24.53 -8.70
C VAL A 554 -2.09 23.84 -8.01
N ALA A 555 -1.40 22.97 -8.73
CA ALA A 555 -0.14 22.36 -8.32
C ALA A 555 1.02 22.98 -9.10
N ILE A 556 2.15 23.22 -8.43
CA ILE A 556 3.36 23.78 -9.04
C ILE A 556 4.60 23.04 -8.55
N GLU A 557 5.53 22.79 -9.46
CA GLU A 557 6.85 22.27 -9.13
C GLU A 557 7.92 22.89 -10.01
N VAL A 558 9.10 23.12 -9.43
CA VAL A 558 10.32 23.49 -10.14
C VAL A 558 11.44 22.57 -9.68
N SER A 559 12.17 22.03 -10.65
CA SER A 559 13.31 21.16 -10.40
C SER A 559 14.27 21.80 -9.41
N SER A 560 14.75 21.02 -8.43
CA SER A 560 15.74 21.47 -7.44
C SER A 560 16.99 22.09 -8.08
N ASP A 561 17.42 21.59 -9.25
CA ASP A 561 18.54 22.15 -10.01
C ASP A 561 18.25 23.54 -10.57
N TRP A 562 16.98 23.92 -10.73
CA TRP A 562 16.56 25.17 -11.38
C TRP A 562 15.90 26.18 -10.42
N ARG A 563 15.88 25.88 -9.11
CA ARG A 563 15.39 26.81 -8.09
C ARG A 563 16.28 28.05 -7.97
N GLY A 564 15.70 29.16 -7.48
CA GLY A 564 16.37 30.46 -7.36
C GLY A 564 16.42 31.29 -8.65
N LEU A 565 15.92 30.77 -9.77
CA LEU A 565 15.94 31.45 -11.08
C LEU A 565 14.60 32.12 -11.45
N ASN A 566 13.74 32.41 -10.47
CA ASN A 566 12.38 32.97 -10.63
C ASN A 566 11.40 32.14 -11.51
N ILE A 567 11.78 30.94 -11.94
CA ILE A 567 10.95 30.08 -12.82
C ILE A 567 9.56 29.83 -12.23
N ALA A 568 9.44 29.54 -10.93
CA ALA A 568 8.16 29.25 -10.29
C ALA A 568 7.17 30.44 -10.41
N LYS A 569 7.66 31.66 -10.19
CA LYS A 569 6.85 32.88 -10.27
C LYS A 569 6.35 33.12 -11.69
N GLU A 570 7.25 33.00 -12.67
CA GLU A 570 6.92 33.22 -14.08
C GLU A 570 5.98 32.13 -14.61
N LEU A 571 6.21 30.86 -14.25
CA LEU A 571 5.31 29.74 -14.56
C LEU A 571 3.90 29.97 -14.03
N LEU A 572 3.78 30.35 -12.75
CA LEU A 572 2.47 30.57 -12.11
C LEU A 572 1.75 31.76 -12.75
N THR A 573 2.47 32.86 -12.99
CA THR A 573 1.93 34.05 -13.66
C THR A 573 1.39 33.71 -15.03
N PHE A 574 2.22 33.03 -15.85
CA PHE A 574 1.88 32.68 -17.23
C PHE A 574 0.67 31.73 -17.30
N SER A 575 0.63 30.73 -16.42
CA SER A 575 -0.47 29.74 -16.35
C SER A 575 -1.81 30.37 -15.95
N LEU A 576 -1.77 31.40 -15.13
CA LEU A 576 -2.97 32.11 -14.66
C LEU A 576 -3.23 33.39 -15.48
N GLU A 577 -2.54 33.63 -16.58
CA GLU A 577 -2.81 34.78 -17.44
C GLU A 577 -3.94 34.48 -18.44
N LEU A 578 -5.12 34.12 -17.94
CA LEU A 578 -6.31 33.79 -18.74
C LEU A 578 -7.48 34.67 -18.33
N GLU A 579 -8.28 35.16 -19.28
CA GLU A 579 -9.45 35.97 -18.97
C GLU A 579 -10.52 35.18 -18.19
N ALA A 580 -10.69 33.90 -18.52
CA ALA A 580 -11.63 32.99 -17.87
C ALA A 580 -11.32 32.71 -16.40
N LYS A 581 -10.11 33.06 -15.92
CA LYS A 581 -9.75 32.91 -14.51
C LYS A 581 -10.69 33.68 -13.58
N GLU A 582 -11.25 34.78 -14.08
CA GLU A 582 -12.10 35.65 -13.27
C GLU A 582 -13.48 35.02 -13.03
N ASP A 583 -13.85 33.97 -13.75
CA ASP A 583 -15.08 33.19 -13.55
C ASP A 583 -14.85 31.94 -12.67
N MET A 584 -13.64 31.76 -12.13
CA MET A 584 -13.20 30.54 -11.45
C MET A 584 -12.70 30.82 -10.02
N ILE A 585 -12.75 29.77 -9.18
CA ILE A 585 -12.04 29.75 -7.90
C ILE A 585 -10.83 28.83 -8.07
N PHE A 586 -9.64 29.36 -7.79
CA PHE A 586 -8.41 28.57 -7.71
C PHE A 586 -8.00 28.40 -6.25
N PHE A 587 -7.57 27.21 -5.88
CA PHE A 587 -6.92 26.97 -4.59
C PHE A 587 -5.64 26.15 -4.77
N ALA A 588 -4.75 26.24 -3.80
CA ALA A 588 -3.58 25.38 -3.69
C ALA A 588 -3.37 25.01 -2.23
N ILE A 589 -3.02 23.75 -2.00
CA ILE A 589 -2.70 23.24 -0.67
C ILE A 589 -1.21 22.96 -0.60
N GLY A 590 -0.52 23.63 0.32
CA GLY A 590 0.87 23.39 0.65
C GLY A 590 0.97 22.47 1.86
N LEU A 591 1.40 21.22 1.61
CA LEU A 591 1.62 20.21 2.65
C LEU A 591 3.10 20.11 2.98
N SER A 592 3.45 20.34 4.25
CA SER A 592 4.83 20.46 4.71
C SER A 592 5.66 19.20 4.53
N TRP A 593 5.03 18.03 4.49
CA TRP A 593 5.68 16.75 4.21
C TRP A 593 6.02 16.51 2.73
N HIS A 594 5.54 17.35 1.80
CA HIS A 594 5.96 17.34 0.39
C HIS A 594 7.07 18.35 0.09
N TRP A 595 7.54 19.10 1.08
CA TRP A 595 8.48 20.18 0.87
C TRP A 595 9.92 19.72 1.03
N ASP A 596 10.78 20.16 0.12
CA ASP A 596 12.23 19.99 0.22
C ASP A 596 12.83 21.04 1.18
N ALA A 597 12.36 21.02 2.44
CA ALA A 597 12.82 21.94 3.48
C ALA A 597 14.28 21.66 3.86
N GLU A 598 14.66 20.38 3.88
CA GLU A 598 16.01 19.93 4.22
C GLU A 598 17.03 20.28 3.13
N GLY A 599 16.72 20.01 1.85
CA GLY A 599 17.61 20.37 0.74
C GLY A 599 17.78 21.88 0.56
N LEU A 600 16.82 22.69 1.02
CA LEU A 600 16.93 24.15 1.07
C LEU A 600 17.55 24.69 2.37
N GLY A 601 17.73 23.85 3.40
CA GLY A 601 18.24 24.26 4.71
C GLY A 601 17.35 25.30 5.41
N ILE A 602 16.02 25.24 5.21
CA ILE A 602 15.05 26.15 5.83
C ILE A 602 14.03 25.38 6.66
N SER A 603 13.44 26.04 7.66
CA SER A 603 12.34 25.44 8.42
C SER A 603 11.07 25.34 7.57
N THR A 604 10.19 24.39 7.91
CA THR A 604 8.86 24.25 7.28
C THR A 604 8.07 25.56 7.37
N PHE A 605 8.12 26.30 8.48
CA PHE A 605 7.48 27.62 8.59
C PHE A 605 8.06 28.68 7.62
N ARG A 606 9.36 28.64 7.33
CA ARG A 606 9.94 29.53 6.30
C ARG A 606 9.51 29.10 4.89
N TYR A 607 9.45 27.80 4.65
CA TYR A 607 8.96 27.26 3.38
C TYR A 607 7.49 27.64 3.15
N ARG A 608 6.65 27.58 4.19
CA ARG A 608 5.27 28.05 4.19
C ARG A 608 5.16 29.51 3.75
N GLU A 609 5.96 30.40 4.34
CA GLU A 609 5.94 31.82 3.95
C GLU A 609 6.44 32.04 2.51
N LEU A 610 7.36 31.21 2.01
CA LEU A 610 7.77 31.21 0.60
C LEU A 610 6.59 30.85 -0.32
N ILE A 611 5.85 29.78 -0.01
CA ILE A 611 4.65 29.37 -0.77
C ILE A 611 3.61 30.49 -0.78
N LYS A 612 3.30 31.06 0.40
CA LYS A 612 2.37 32.19 0.51
C LYS A 612 2.81 33.38 -0.34
N HIS A 613 4.08 33.74 -0.26
CA HIS A 613 4.62 34.84 -1.04
C HIS A 613 4.48 34.58 -2.54
N LEU A 614 4.88 33.40 -3.01
CA LEU A 614 4.78 32.99 -4.42
C LEU A 614 3.34 33.14 -4.95
N PHE A 615 2.36 32.56 -4.26
CA PHE A 615 0.96 32.58 -4.68
C PHE A 615 0.30 33.96 -4.53
N SER A 616 0.68 34.75 -3.52
CA SER A 616 0.16 36.12 -3.35
C SER A 616 0.49 37.04 -4.52
N THR A 617 1.56 36.77 -5.27
CA THR A 617 1.87 37.53 -6.51
C THR A 617 0.76 37.44 -7.54
N GLN A 618 -0.04 36.37 -7.49
CA GLN A 618 -1.19 36.13 -8.36
C GLN A 618 -2.53 36.33 -7.63
N GLY A 619 -2.56 37.12 -6.56
CA GLY A 619 -3.80 37.49 -5.87
C GLY A 619 -4.43 36.38 -5.03
N PHE A 620 -3.69 35.30 -4.74
CA PHE A 620 -4.14 34.31 -3.77
C PHE A 620 -3.98 34.86 -2.36
N VAL A 621 -4.93 34.50 -1.50
CA VAL A 621 -4.90 34.81 -0.07
C VAL A 621 -4.98 33.53 0.74
N GLU A 622 -4.35 33.55 1.91
CA GLU A 622 -4.42 32.45 2.87
C GLU A 622 -5.81 32.39 3.52
N TYR A 623 -6.36 31.20 3.66
CA TYR A 623 -7.61 30.97 4.36
C TYR A 623 -7.41 30.02 5.55
N SER A 624 -7.99 30.37 6.69
CA SER A 624 -8.19 29.41 7.79
C SER A 624 -9.20 28.36 7.36
N THR A 625 -8.92 27.09 7.66
CA THR A 625 -9.78 25.99 7.24
C THR A 625 -9.79 24.83 8.22
N THR A 626 -10.90 24.09 8.23
CA THR A 626 -11.07 22.77 8.85
C THR A 626 -10.78 21.64 7.86
N GLU A 627 -10.25 21.95 6.67
CA GLU A 627 -9.72 20.95 5.77
C GLU A 627 -8.65 20.14 6.53
N PRO A 628 -8.79 18.80 6.63
CA PRO A 628 -7.96 18.04 7.54
C PRO A 628 -6.47 18.12 7.21
N ASN A 629 -6.09 18.08 5.94
CA ASN A 629 -4.68 18.16 5.57
C ASN A 629 -4.02 19.44 6.05
N VAL A 630 -4.72 20.57 5.98
CA VAL A 630 -4.21 21.87 6.44
C VAL A 630 -4.30 22.00 7.96
N SER A 631 -5.37 21.52 8.58
CA SER A 631 -5.58 21.68 10.02
C SER A 631 -4.76 20.72 10.88
N MET A 632 -4.30 19.60 10.32
CA MET A 632 -3.47 18.61 11.02
C MET A 632 -2.05 19.11 11.33
N GLU A 633 -1.49 20.03 10.53
CA GLU A 633 -0.13 20.56 10.73
C GLU A 633 -0.08 22.07 10.58
N LEU A 634 0.43 22.78 11.59
CA LEU A 634 0.48 24.24 11.61
C LEU A 634 1.33 24.84 10.47
N ALA A 635 2.29 24.07 9.97
CA ALA A 635 3.13 24.48 8.85
C ALA A 635 2.37 24.46 7.52
N ASN A 636 1.27 23.70 7.41
CA ASN A 636 0.51 23.60 6.18
C ASN A 636 -0.24 24.90 5.88
N VAL A 637 -0.64 25.05 4.61
CA VAL A 637 -1.30 26.27 4.16
C VAL A 637 -2.30 25.96 3.05
N LEU A 638 -3.48 26.58 3.14
CA LEU A 638 -4.41 26.69 2.02
C LEU A 638 -4.42 28.13 1.55
N VAL A 639 -4.12 28.32 0.27
CA VAL A 639 -4.24 29.62 -0.41
C VAL A 639 -5.28 29.50 -1.50
N ALA A 640 -6.11 30.53 -1.68
CA ALA A 640 -7.10 30.56 -2.74
C ALA A 640 -7.26 31.95 -3.35
N ARG A 641 -7.68 31.99 -4.61
CA ARG A 641 -8.09 33.16 -5.37
C ARG A 641 -9.52 32.95 -5.86
N ILE A 642 -10.41 33.88 -5.53
CA ILE A 642 -11.77 33.93 -6.06
C ILE A 642 -11.78 34.99 -7.16
N GLY A 643 -12.13 34.60 -8.39
CA GLY A 643 -12.24 35.52 -9.51
C GLY A 643 -13.37 36.55 -9.34
N ASP A 644 -13.21 37.73 -9.95
CA ASP A 644 -14.13 38.86 -9.76
C ASP A 644 -15.54 38.62 -10.34
N ARG A 645 -15.70 37.65 -11.25
CA ARG A 645 -16.97 37.30 -11.91
C ARG A 645 -17.61 36.02 -11.37
N VAL A 646 -17.02 35.39 -10.35
CA VAL A 646 -17.60 34.21 -9.69
C VAL A 646 -18.93 34.58 -9.02
N ASP A 647 -19.97 33.76 -9.22
CA ASP A 647 -21.27 33.95 -8.57
C ASP A 647 -21.12 33.97 -7.04
N GLN A 648 -21.82 34.90 -6.37
CA GLN A 648 -21.74 35.04 -4.92
C GLN A 648 -22.19 33.76 -4.18
N ARG A 649 -23.12 32.98 -4.73
CA ARG A 649 -23.56 31.69 -4.19
C ARG A 649 -22.40 30.70 -4.17
N VAL A 650 -21.68 30.57 -5.28
CA VAL A 650 -20.53 29.66 -5.42
C VAL A 650 -19.40 30.08 -4.47
N SER A 651 -19.10 31.38 -4.42
CA SER A 651 -18.13 31.95 -3.48
C SER A 651 -18.50 31.64 -2.02
N ARG A 652 -19.78 31.78 -1.64
CA ARG A 652 -20.24 31.40 -0.29
C ARG A 652 -20.18 29.90 -0.02
N GLN A 653 -20.49 29.06 -1.02
CA GLN A 653 -20.36 27.61 -0.87
C GLN A 653 -18.91 27.22 -0.59
N PHE A 654 -17.96 27.78 -1.33
CA PHE A 654 -16.53 27.60 -1.09
C PHE A 654 -16.13 28.04 0.33
N LEU A 655 -16.49 29.26 0.73
CA LEU A 655 -16.15 29.80 2.06
C LEU A 655 -16.78 28.98 3.21
N ASN A 656 -18.02 28.52 3.05
CA ASN A 656 -18.67 27.65 4.03
C ASN A 656 -17.99 26.28 4.11
N HIS A 657 -17.41 25.80 3.01
CA HIS A 657 -16.67 24.56 2.99
C HIS A 657 -15.34 24.67 3.75
N LEU A 658 -14.68 25.83 3.66
CA LEU A 658 -13.42 26.09 4.36
C LEU A 658 -13.59 25.98 5.88
N ILE A 659 -14.68 26.49 6.42
CA ILE A 659 -14.99 26.43 7.85
C ILE A 659 -16.21 25.52 8.00
N ARG A 660 -16.01 24.20 7.89
CA ARG A 660 -17.06 23.29 8.35
C ARG A 660 -17.20 23.54 9.84
N SER A 661 -18.36 24.05 10.28
CA SER A 661 -18.69 23.99 11.70
C SER A 661 -18.46 22.55 12.13
N SER A 662 -17.75 22.37 13.24
CA SER A 662 -17.47 21.09 13.87
C SER A 662 -18.79 20.43 14.28
N GLY A 663 -19.51 19.91 13.30
CA GLY A 663 -20.63 19.01 13.43
C GLY A 663 -20.07 17.60 13.61
N PHE A 664 -19.26 17.42 14.66
CA PHE A 664 -19.28 16.17 15.40
C PHE A 664 -20.64 16.11 16.10
N ASN A 665 -21.71 15.97 15.31
CA ASN A 665 -22.92 15.37 15.83
C ASN A 665 -22.56 13.91 16.02
N THR A 666 -22.46 13.53 17.29
CA THR A 666 -22.79 12.19 17.76
C THR A 666 -23.81 11.54 16.82
N PHE A 667 -23.38 10.55 16.04
CA PHE A 667 -24.28 9.61 15.41
C PHE A 667 -24.34 8.36 16.29
N PRO A 668 -25.55 7.79 16.42
CA PRO A 668 -25.99 7.03 17.59
C PRO A 668 -25.24 5.73 17.84
#